data_AF-A0A8A2UJR4-F1
#
_entry.id   AF-A0A8A2UJR4-F1
#
_cell.length_a   1.000
_cell.length_b   1.000
_cell.length_c   1.000
_cell.angle_alpha   90.00
_cell.angle_beta   90.00
_cell.angle_gamma   90.00
#
_symmetry.space_group_name_H-M   'P 1'
#
loop_
_entity.id
_entity.type
_entity.pdbx_description
1 polymer ?
#
loop_
_entity_poly.entity_id
_entity_poly.type
_entity_poly.pdbx_seq_one_letter_code
_entity_poly.pdbx_strand_id
1 'polypeptide(L)'
;MAVGIDVPELDDRSYEEILSEATKLIPAYAEEWTDLNPHDPGVTILEMLAWLTETYVYQLDRVTDDHREKYLALMGERRRPPTPASTRLRLGLPDDAGWARIPAGTRVSVADADDADTSYRFETDHALTLTAATLERVLTVTGSGRTDNTHANRTGGMFYRAFGDDAADGDAFYLGFDADPFARARTLTLTVSYHDDDLPEPATHGSIESSFEPSVEPVWEYRDEDDGSWRRLAVAADGTNAFYRGGPITLARPDAGPATASNAAGPEPPTDVGSSGRTWLRCRLETAGHEIPPQFDAIESNVVSVSHRESVTDEELTQVGHLEEAPALDGQTYAFERSPVLSATVFVDGQRWQEVPDFDASGPDDPHFVLDREAGTVTFGDGAAGRVPPAAGTVRADYVAGGGADGNVPATTVWHLSDPDRSLEGPVDAADIEVDPVDGATGGADGETIADALDRVRRDRRLPYRAITADDYRYVAAHTPGLRIGRTNVLVEDGEITVVVVPFAPPDVGTPEPSEGFLRAVRRHVGERKLLSDRVDVIGPRYVGLEISVAGRARARYAGGGHDVAVRTAIEEFVHPLMGDGGDGWPFGHTLHRSELVDRIADLDAIDRVSEVTITAHGGATVDDGSVRIDDTSLFAVEDVTTNLSIRTGSSDGGG
;
A
#
# COMPACT_ATOMS: atom_id res chain seq x y z
N MET A 1 4.92 -29.38 -2.15
CA MET A 1 4.41 -30.48 -3.01
C MET A 1 3.10 -30.00 -3.60
N ALA A 2 3.07 -29.74 -4.90
CA ALA A 2 1.86 -29.33 -5.59
C ALA A 2 0.80 -30.42 -5.39
N VAL A 3 -0.30 -30.08 -4.71
CA VAL A 3 -1.51 -30.92 -4.76
C VAL A 3 -2.08 -30.69 -6.15
N GLY A 4 -1.58 -31.48 -7.10
CA GLY A 4 -2.18 -31.60 -8.41
C GLY A 4 -3.63 -32.04 -8.21
N ILE A 5 -4.54 -31.34 -8.87
CA ILE A 5 -5.89 -31.86 -9.07
C ILE A 5 -5.68 -33.22 -9.75
N ASP A 6 -6.17 -34.28 -9.11
CA ASP A 6 -6.22 -35.61 -9.73
C ASP A 6 -7.21 -35.48 -10.89
N VAL A 7 -6.69 -35.25 -12.10
CA VAL A 7 -7.52 -35.11 -13.29
C VAL A 7 -8.04 -36.51 -13.59
N PRO A 8 -9.36 -36.75 -13.53
CA PRO A 8 -9.89 -38.05 -13.84
C PRO A 8 -9.55 -38.39 -15.29
N GLU A 9 -8.90 -39.53 -15.50
CA GLU A 9 -8.76 -40.16 -16.80
C GLU A 9 -10.19 -40.58 -17.22
N LEU A 10 -10.78 -39.86 -18.17
CA LEU A 10 -12.18 -40.07 -18.58
C LEU A 10 -12.30 -41.34 -19.41
N ASP A 11 -11.25 -41.68 -20.16
CA ASP A 11 -11.15 -42.89 -20.98
C ASP A 11 -9.68 -43.33 -21.11
N ASP A 12 -9.34 -44.52 -20.62
CA ASP A 12 -7.97 -45.05 -20.60
C ASP A 12 -7.67 -45.99 -21.79
N ARG A 13 -8.60 -46.12 -22.74
CA ARG A 13 -8.48 -47.06 -23.87
C ARG A 13 -7.42 -46.62 -24.86
N SER A 14 -6.50 -47.53 -25.15
CA SER A 14 -5.48 -47.38 -26.19
C SER A 14 -6.05 -47.61 -27.60
N TYR A 15 -5.30 -47.15 -28.61
CA TYR A 15 -5.55 -47.44 -30.03
C TYR A 15 -5.87 -48.92 -30.29
N GLU A 16 -5.08 -49.83 -29.70
CA GLU A 16 -5.24 -51.28 -29.92
C GLU A 16 -6.55 -51.80 -29.35
N GLU A 17 -6.97 -51.28 -28.20
CA GLU A 17 -8.22 -51.65 -27.53
C GLU A 17 -9.43 -51.12 -28.30
N ILE A 18 -9.37 -49.86 -28.75
CA ILE A 18 -10.41 -49.24 -29.59
C ILE A 18 -10.56 -50.00 -30.91
N LEU A 19 -9.45 -50.31 -31.59
CA LEU A 19 -9.45 -51.06 -32.85
C LEU A 19 -9.97 -52.49 -32.65
N SER A 20 -9.56 -53.15 -31.55
CA SER A 20 -10.03 -54.50 -31.21
C SER A 20 -11.53 -54.52 -30.95
N GLU A 21 -12.05 -53.53 -30.23
CA GLU A 21 -13.47 -53.38 -29.95
C GLU A 21 -14.27 -53.14 -31.24
N ALA A 22 -13.83 -52.20 -32.07
CA ALA A 22 -14.47 -51.91 -33.36
C ALA A 22 -14.50 -53.15 -34.26
N THR A 23 -13.39 -53.90 -34.33
CA THR A 23 -13.30 -55.14 -35.11
C THR A 23 -14.27 -56.21 -34.61
N LYS A 24 -14.47 -56.33 -33.29
CA LYS A 24 -15.44 -57.26 -32.68
C LYS A 24 -16.89 -56.90 -32.99
N LEU A 25 -17.19 -55.64 -33.30
CA LEU A 25 -18.53 -55.17 -33.64
C LEU A 25 -18.90 -55.38 -35.12
N ILE A 26 -17.92 -55.54 -36.01
CA ILE A 26 -18.16 -55.70 -37.47
C ILE A 26 -19.19 -56.79 -37.77
N PRO A 27 -19.14 -58.01 -37.20
CA PRO A 27 -20.12 -59.05 -37.51
C PRO A 27 -21.56 -58.68 -37.14
N ALA A 28 -21.77 -57.77 -36.19
CA ALA A 28 -23.10 -57.36 -35.76
C ALA A 28 -23.71 -56.25 -36.64
N TYR A 29 -22.88 -55.41 -37.25
CA TYR A 29 -23.32 -54.25 -38.05
C TYR A 29 -23.16 -54.45 -39.56
N ALA A 30 -22.23 -55.30 -39.98
CA ALA A 30 -21.87 -55.50 -41.38
C ALA A 30 -21.47 -56.97 -41.63
N GLU A 31 -22.44 -57.88 -41.57
CA GLU A 31 -22.23 -59.32 -41.84
C GLU A 31 -21.61 -59.61 -43.22
N GLU A 32 -21.80 -58.71 -44.19
CA GLU A 32 -21.23 -58.82 -45.55
C GLU A 32 -19.73 -58.47 -45.61
N TRP A 33 -19.17 -57.83 -44.59
CA TRP A 33 -17.76 -57.44 -44.54
C TRP A 33 -16.92 -58.55 -43.92
N THR A 34 -16.28 -59.36 -44.78
CA THR A 34 -15.56 -60.57 -44.35
C THR A 34 -14.03 -60.45 -44.40
N ASP A 35 -13.49 -59.45 -45.09
CA ASP A 35 -12.04 -59.23 -45.22
C ASP A 35 -11.55 -58.24 -44.17
N LEU A 36 -10.84 -58.75 -43.16
CA LEU A 36 -10.31 -57.98 -42.03
C LEU A 36 -8.78 -57.91 -42.05
N ASN A 37 -8.17 -58.09 -43.22
CA ASN A 37 -6.72 -58.04 -43.37
C ASN A 37 -6.21 -56.59 -43.54
N PRO A 38 -4.91 -56.32 -43.32
CA PRO A 38 -4.33 -54.97 -43.42
C PRO A 38 -4.41 -54.29 -44.79
N HIS A 39 -4.77 -55.02 -45.84
CA HIS A 39 -4.92 -54.48 -47.19
C HIS A 39 -6.35 -54.06 -47.51
N ASP A 40 -7.30 -54.35 -46.62
CA ASP A 40 -8.68 -53.93 -46.74
C ASP A 40 -8.79 -52.42 -46.42
N PRO A 41 -9.34 -51.60 -47.34
CA PRO A 41 -9.43 -50.16 -47.13
C PRO A 41 -10.37 -49.78 -45.98
N GLY A 42 -11.36 -50.63 -45.65
CA GLY A 42 -12.24 -50.44 -44.49
C GLY A 42 -11.48 -50.63 -43.17
N VAL A 43 -10.57 -51.60 -43.11
CA VAL A 43 -9.67 -51.80 -41.95
C VAL A 43 -8.76 -50.58 -41.79
N THR A 44 -8.18 -50.06 -42.87
CA THR A 44 -7.39 -48.82 -42.82
C THR A 44 -8.20 -47.62 -42.32
N ILE A 45 -9.48 -47.50 -42.70
CA ILE A 45 -10.37 -46.45 -42.17
C ILE A 45 -10.62 -46.67 -40.67
N LEU A 46 -10.84 -47.90 -40.21
CA LEU A 46 -11.00 -48.21 -38.78
C LEU A 46 -9.75 -47.90 -37.97
N GLU A 47 -8.57 -48.23 -38.50
CA GLU A 47 -7.28 -47.85 -37.89
C GLU A 47 -7.17 -46.32 -37.76
N MET A 48 -7.44 -45.58 -38.84
CA MET A 48 -7.42 -44.11 -38.79
C MET A 48 -8.42 -43.54 -37.78
N LEU A 49 -9.64 -44.09 -37.71
CA LEU A 49 -10.66 -43.66 -36.75
C LEU A 49 -10.29 -44.02 -35.31
N ALA A 50 -9.68 -45.18 -35.07
CA ALA A 50 -9.19 -45.57 -33.75
C ALA A 50 -8.07 -44.62 -33.28
N TRP A 51 -7.14 -44.27 -34.17
CA TRP A 51 -6.09 -43.29 -33.88
C TRP A 51 -6.64 -41.90 -33.61
N LEU A 52 -7.61 -41.43 -34.40
CA LEU A 52 -8.31 -40.17 -34.16
C LEU A 52 -9.02 -40.19 -32.80
N THR A 53 -9.67 -41.31 -32.45
CA THR A 53 -10.38 -41.46 -31.17
C THR A 53 -9.42 -41.40 -29.99
N GLU A 54 -8.32 -42.16 -30.01
CA GLU A 54 -7.27 -42.09 -28.98
C GLU A 54 -6.70 -40.67 -28.85
N THR A 55 -6.49 -39.99 -29.98
CA THR A 55 -6.04 -38.58 -29.99
C THR A 55 -7.04 -37.65 -29.30
N TYR A 56 -8.34 -37.81 -29.58
CA TYR A 56 -9.40 -37.03 -28.92
C TYR A 56 -9.53 -37.36 -27.44
N VAL A 57 -9.39 -38.63 -27.05
CA VAL A 57 -9.37 -39.07 -25.65
C VAL A 57 -8.23 -38.38 -24.90
N TYR A 58 -7.02 -38.43 -25.44
CA TYR A 58 -5.86 -37.73 -24.88
C TYR A 58 -6.09 -36.21 -24.74
N GLN A 59 -6.79 -35.58 -25.70
CA GLN A 59 -7.13 -34.16 -25.62
C GLN A 59 -8.19 -33.88 -24.53
N LEU A 60 -9.20 -34.74 -24.40
CA LEU A 60 -10.27 -34.62 -23.41
C LEU A 60 -9.76 -34.81 -21.98
N ASP A 61 -8.78 -35.69 -21.77
CA ASP A 61 -8.18 -35.96 -20.46
C ASP A 61 -7.23 -34.84 -19.98
N ARG A 62 -7.07 -33.77 -20.76
CA ARG A 62 -6.19 -32.66 -20.42
C ARG A 62 -6.95 -31.47 -19.85
N VAL A 63 -6.56 -31.10 -18.64
CA VAL A 63 -6.80 -29.76 -18.11
C VAL A 63 -5.71 -28.83 -18.65
N THR A 64 -6.02 -28.13 -19.74
CA THR A 64 -5.18 -27.08 -20.34
C THR A 64 -5.18 -25.82 -19.47
N ASP A 65 -4.31 -24.89 -19.82
CA ASP A 65 -4.26 -23.59 -19.18
C ASP A 65 -5.55 -22.78 -19.43
N ASP A 66 -6.14 -22.88 -20.63
CA ASP A 66 -7.47 -22.30 -20.93
C ASP A 66 -8.55 -22.81 -19.96
N HIS A 67 -8.56 -24.12 -19.65
CA HIS A 67 -9.49 -24.68 -18.66
C HIS A 67 -9.26 -24.06 -17.28
N ARG A 68 -7.99 -23.89 -16.86
CA ARG A 68 -7.64 -23.32 -15.55
C ARG A 68 -8.03 -21.85 -15.45
N GLU A 69 -7.82 -21.08 -16.50
CA GLU A 69 -8.29 -19.70 -16.58
C GLU A 69 -9.81 -19.61 -16.48
N LYS A 70 -10.54 -20.49 -17.18
CA LYS A 70 -11.99 -20.53 -17.07
C LYS A 70 -12.45 -20.90 -15.66
N TYR A 71 -11.75 -21.80 -14.97
CA TYR A 71 -12.04 -22.10 -13.56
C TYR A 71 -11.81 -20.90 -12.64
N LEU A 72 -10.74 -20.13 -12.85
CA LEU A 72 -10.52 -18.86 -12.14
C LEU A 72 -11.68 -17.88 -12.42
N ALA A 73 -12.05 -17.70 -13.69
CA ALA A 73 -13.14 -16.82 -14.10
C ALA A 73 -14.49 -17.21 -13.47
N LEU A 74 -14.83 -18.51 -13.44
CA LEU A 74 -16.03 -19.03 -12.77
C LEU A 74 -16.06 -18.73 -11.26
N MET A 75 -14.89 -18.62 -10.64
CA MET A 75 -14.75 -18.22 -9.24
C MET A 75 -14.82 -16.69 -9.05
N GLY A 76 -14.95 -15.91 -10.12
CA GLY A 76 -14.90 -14.45 -10.12
C GLY A 76 -13.47 -13.88 -10.06
N GLU A 77 -12.47 -14.71 -10.34
CA GLU A 77 -11.05 -14.39 -10.17
C GLU A 77 -10.36 -14.30 -11.53
N ARG A 78 -9.29 -13.50 -11.59
CA ARG A 78 -8.42 -13.38 -12.78
C ARG A 78 -6.97 -13.25 -12.34
N ARG A 79 -6.05 -13.53 -13.26
CA ARG A 79 -4.63 -13.27 -13.06
C ARG A 79 -4.41 -11.78 -12.82
N ARG A 80 -3.60 -11.43 -11.83
CA ARG A 80 -3.20 -10.03 -11.62
C ARG A 80 -2.33 -9.56 -12.81
N PRO A 81 -2.56 -8.34 -13.31
CA PRO A 81 -1.76 -7.80 -14.41
C PRO A 81 -0.31 -7.51 -13.96
N PRO A 82 0.61 -7.31 -14.93
CA PRO A 82 1.96 -6.84 -14.61
C PRO A 82 1.91 -5.50 -13.87
N THR A 83 2.85 -5.31 -12.95
CA THR A 83 3.00 -4.10 -12.15
C THR A 83 4.22 -3.30 -12.66
N PRO A 84 4.11 -1.97 -12.86
CA PRO A 84 5.24 -1.15 -13.28
C PRO A 84 6.22 -0.91 -12.14
N ALA A 85 7.51 -0.96 -12.47
CA ALA A 85 8.53 -0.43 -11.60
C ALA A 85 8.37 1.10 -11.49
N SER A 86 8.71 1.65 -10.33
CA SER A 86 8.67 3.10 -10.10
C SER A 86 9.90 3.57 -9.34
N THR A 87 10.24 4.84 -9.54
CA THR A 87 11.25 5.57 -8.76
C THR A 87 10.87 7.04 -8.68
N ARG A 88 11.70 7.83 -7.99
CA ARG A 88 11.60 9.29 -7.92
C ARG A 88 12.85 9.90 -8.52
N LEU A 89 12.66 11.01 -9.22
CA LEU A 89 13.73 11.76 -9.87
C LEU A 89 13.77 13.17 -9.27
N ARG A 90 14.96 13.61 -8.87
CA ARG A 90 15.26 15.03 -8.57
C ARG A 90 15.54 15.73 -9.89
N LEU A 91 14.87 16.85 -10.11
CA LEU A 91 15.01 17.65 -11.32
C LEU A 91 15.70 18.98 -11.00
N GLY A 92 16.86 19.20 -11.62
CA GLY A 92 17.63 20.44 -11.52
C GLY A 92 17.30 21.40 -12.64
N LEU A 93 17.00 22.66 -12.29
CA LEU A 93 16.90 23.75 -13.26
C LEU A 93 18.31 24.32 -13.54
N PRO A 94 18.60 24.75 -14.78
CA PRO A 94 19.80 25.52 -15.05
C PRO A 94 19.76 26.88 -14.34
N ASP A 95 20.94 27.45 -14.04
CA ASP A 95 21.10 28.66 -13.20
C ASP A 95 20.30 29.88 -13.68
N ASP A 96 20.01 30.00 -14.97
CA ASP A 96 19.27 31.09 -15.59
C ASP A 96 17.76 30.85 -15.69
N ALA A 97 17.30 29.62 -15.46
CA ALA A 97 15.89 29.26 -15.43
C ALA A 97 15.30 29.45 -14.02
N GLY A 98 14.27 30.29 -13.92
CA GLY A 98 13.61 30.56 -12.63
C GLY A 98 12.50 29.56 -12.25
N TRP A 99 11.93 28.84 -13.22
CA TRP A 99 10.82 27.90 -13.04
C TRP A 99 10.61 27.05 -14.29
N ALA A 100 9.88 25.94 -14.17
CA ALA A 100 9.29 25.21 -15.30
C ALA A 100 8.11 24.36 -14.83
N ARG A 101 7.26 23.90 -15.74
CA ARG A 101 6.22 22.92 -15.43
C ARG A 101 6.44 21.66 -16.26
N ILE A 102 6.52 20.54 -15.55
CA ILE A 102 6.55 19.20 -16.11
C ILE A 102 5.13 18.64 -16.03
N PRO A 103 4.44 18.38 -17.15
CA PRO A 103 3.14 17.71 -17.14
C PRO A 103 3.24 16.26 -16.67
N ALA A 104 2.10 15.66 -16.29
CA ALA A 104 2.00 14.21 -16.15
C ALA A 104 2.12 13.53 -17.53
N GLY A 105 2.70 12.33 -17.56
CA GLY A 105 2.95 11.59 -18.80
C GLY A 105 4.13 12.13 -19.61
N THR A 106 4.98 12.99 -19.04
CA THR A 106 6.22 13.40 -19.72
C THR A 106 7.17 12.23 -19.75
N ARG A 107 7.66 11.91 -20.95
CA ARG A 107 8.53 10.76 -21.20
C ARG A 107 9.95 10.99 -20.67
N VAL A 108 10.49 9.95 -20.06
CA VAL A 108 11.85 9.88 -19.53
C VAL A 108 12.51 8.63 -20.08
N SER A 109 13.67 8.80 -20.71
CA SER A 109 14.49 7.70 -21.23
C SER A 109 15.55 7.33 -20.21
N VAL A 110 15.76 6.03 -20.05
CA VAL A 110 16.83 5.47 -19.23
C VAL A 110 17.75 4.67 -20.12
N ALA A 111 19.04 4.96 -20.07
CA ALA A 111 20.06 4.18 -20.76
C ALA A 111 20.92 3.45 -19.72
N ASP A 112 21.23 2.19 -20.02
CA ASP A 112 22.31 1.49 -19.32
C ASP A 112 23.65 2.10 -19.76
N ALA A 113 24.50 2.43 -18.80
CA ALA A 113 25.83 2.97 -19.08
C ALA A 113 26.72 1.95 -19.81
N ASP A 114 26.46 0.64 -19.60
CA ASP A 114 27.22 -0.46 -20.18
C ASP A 114 26.59 -1.02 -21.47
N ASP A 115 25.34 -0.68 -21.79
CA ASP A 115 24.62 -1.11 -23.00
C ASP A 115 23.73 -0.01 -23.58
N ALA A 116 24.30 0.79 -24.49
CA ALA A 116 23.63 1.92 -25.12
C ALA A 116 22.48 1.55 -26.07
N ASP A 117 22.35 0.28 -26.48
CA ASP A 117 21.24 -0.19 -27.31
C ASP A 117 20.00 -0.53 -26.46
N THR A 118 20.18 -0.71 -25.15
CA THR A 118 19.08 -0.96 -24.20
C THR A 118 18.57 0.37 -23.63
N SER A 119 17.36 0.75 -24.02
CA SER A 119 16.68 1.94 -23.48
C SER A 119 15.33 1.57 -22.87
N TYR A 120 15.10 2.02 -21.64
CA TYR A 120 13.82 1.86 -20.94
C TYR A 120 13.05 3.18 -20.98
N ARG A 121 11.71 3.09 -20.94
CA ARG A 121 10.83 4.26 -21.00
C ARG A 121 9.99 4.38 -19.75
N PHE A 122 10.03 5.56 -19.17
CA PHE A 122 9.24 5.92 -18.02
C PHE A 122 8.40 7.16 -18.33
N GLU A 123 7.35 7.35 -17.56
CA GLU A 123 6.51 8.54 -17.64
C GLU A 123 6.31 9.14 -16.24
N THR A 124 6.23 10.47 -16.17
CA THR A 124 5.91 11.17 -14.92
C THR A 124 4.48 10.85 -14.45
N ASP A 125 4.34 10.43 -13.19
CA ASP A 125 3.03 10.01 -12.66
C ASP A 125 2.08 11.19 -12.41
N HIS A 126 2.64 12.38 -12.23
CA HIS A 126 1.91 13.61 -11.92
C HIS A 126 2.63 14.82 -12.49
N ALA A 127 1.90 15.94 -12.58
CA ALA A 127 2.51 17.21 -12.96
C ALA A 127 3.32 17.80 -11.79
N LEU A 128 4.46 18.42 -12.10
CA LEU A 128 5.36 19.06 -11.15
C LEU A 128 5.67 20.49 -11.61
N THR A 129 5.65 21.44 -10.67
CA THR A 129 6.22 22.77 -10.90
C THR A 129 7.62 22.84 -10.30
N LEU A 130 8.62 23.07 -11.16
CA LEU A 130 10.00 23.31 -10.76
C LEU A 130 10.18 24.74 -10.28
N THR A 131 10.98 24.90 -9.22
CA THR A 131 11.36 26.19 -8.65
C THR A 131 12.87 26.27 -8.47
N ALA A 132 13.44 27.46 -8.68
CA ALA A 132 14.85 27.73 -8.37
C ALA A 132 15.10 27.97 -6.87
N ALA A 133 14.04 28.14 -6.06
CA ALA A 133 14.17 28.30 -4.61
C ALA A 133 14.57 26.96 -3.96
N THR A 134 15.60 27.01 -3.13
CA THR A 134 16.17 25.84 -2.44
C THR A 134 15.66 25.76 -1.01
N LEU A 135 15.22 24.57 -0.59
CA LEU A 135 14.84 24.31 0.80
C LEU A 135 16.08 24.27 1.71
N GLU A 136 16.27 25.33 2.48
CA GLU A 136 17.45 25.49 3.33
C GLU A 136 17.27 24.99 4.77
N ARG A 137 16.04 25.02 5.31
CA ARG A 137 15.76 24.69 6.71
C ARG A 137 14.48 23.88 6.84
N VAL A 138 14.51 22.86 7.68
CA VAL A 138 13.33 22.08 8.11
C VAL A 138 13.30 22.05 9.63
N LEU A 139 12.23 22.57 10.23
CA LEU A 139 12.08 22.64 11.69
C LEU A 139 10.76 21.99 12.09
N THR A 140 10.76 21.28 13.22
CA THR A 140 9.54 20.87 13.92
C THR A 140 9.38 21.75 15.15
N VAL A 141 8.17 22.26 15.36
CA VAL A 141 7.83 23.14 16.49
C VAL A 141 6.55 22.62 17.15
N THR A 142 6.67 22.33 18.43
CA THR A 142 5.61 21.77 19.25
C THR A 142 5.42 22.59 20.53
N GLY A 143 4.43 22.22 21.34
CA GLY A 143 4.30 22.77 22.70
C GLY A 143 5.51 22.51 23.61
N SER A 144 6.29 21.45 23.36
CA SER A 144 7.47 21.07 24.15
C SER A 144 8.75 21.77 23.72
N GLY A 145 8.82 22.27 22.49
CA GLY A 145 9.97 23.03 22.01
C GLY A 145 10.14 23.01 20.50
N ARG A 146 11.40 23.13 20.07
CA ARG A 146 11.79 23.22 18.66
C ARG A 146 12.93 22.26 18.37
N THR A 147 12.80 21.53 17.26
CA THR A 147 13.83 20.62 16.74
C THR A 147 14.23 21.03 15.32
N ASP A 148 15.53 21.00 15.04
CA ASP A 148 16.08 21.32 13.72
C ASP A 148 16.37 20.02 12.95
N ASN A 149 15.53 19.72 11.97
CA ASN A 149 15.58 18.49 11.18
C ASN A 149 16.32 18.67 9.85
N THR A 150 16.96 19.83 9.63
CA THR A 150 17.60 20.15 8.34
C THR A 150 18.66 19.13 7.92
N HIS A 151 19.44 18.62 8.88
CA HIS A 151 20.46 17.59 8.59
C HIS A 151 19.82 16.23 8.30
N ALA A 152 18.83 15.82 9.10
CA ALA A 152 18.12 14.56 8.91
C ALA A 152 17.45 14.52 7.52
N ASN A 153 16.74 15.58 7.13
CA ASN A 153 16.07 15.71 5.83
C ASN A 153 16.97 15.57 4.60
N ARG A 154 18.30 15.72 4.75
CA ARG A 154 19.27 15.63 3.65
C ARG A 154 20.15 14.38 3.73
N THR A 155 19.96 13.55 4.76
CA THR A 155 20.85 12.43 5.04
C THR A 155 20.05 11.14 4.92
N GLY A 156 20.31 10.38 3.85
CA GLY A 156 19.65 9.08 3.65
C GLY A 156 19.84 8.15 4.84
N GLY A 157 18.77 7.43 5.21
CA GLY A 157 18.73 6.56 6.38
C GLY A 157 18.48 7.27 7.71
N MET A 158 18.29 8.60 7.71
CA MET A 158 17.72 9.32 8.84
C MET A 158 16.28 9.69 8.55
N PHE A 159 15.46 9.75 9.60
CA PHE A 159 14.09 10.23 9.55
C PHE A 159 13.82 11.16 10.73
N TYR A 160 12.68 11.85 10.68
CA TYR A 160 12.21 12.69 11.77
C TYR A 160 10.67 12.72 11.81
N ARG A 161 10.09 12.90 13.00
CA ARG A 161 8.65 13.09 13.18
C ARG A 161 8.28 14.53 12.87
N ALA A 162 7.51 14.75 11.82
CA ALA A 162 7.22 16.08 11.28
C ALA A 162 6.51 16.98 12.31
N PHE A 163 5.59 16.42 13.08
CA PHE A 163 4.79 17.10 14.08
C PHE A 163 5.19 16.77 15.53
N GLY A 164 6.39 16.24 15.73
CA GLY A 164 6.86 15.79 17.05
C GLY A 164 6.32 14.43 17.45
N ASP A 165 6.51 14.07 18.72
CA ASP A 165 6.24 12.72 19.23
C ASP A 165 4.75 12.40 19.37
N ASP A 166 3.90 13.41 19.58
CA ASP A 166 2.45 13.21 19.80
C ASP A 166 1.58 13.70 18.62
N ALA A 167 2.14 14.51 17.71
CA ALA A 167 1.41 15.18 16.62
C ALA A 167 0.13 15.89 17.11
N ALA A 168 0.26 16.76 18.11
CA ALA A 168 -0.86 17.38 18.80
C ALA A 168 -1.43 18.60 18.07
N ASP A 169 -2.60 19.07 18.54
CA ASP A 169 -3.25 20.29 18.02
C ASP A 169 -2.30 21.49 18.08
N GLY A 170 -2.08 22.11 16.93
CA GLY A 170 -1.21 23.28 16.79
C GLY A 170 0.27 22.98 16.56
N ASP A 171 0.70 21.72 16.68
CA ASP A 171 2.04 21.31 16.28
C ASP A 171 2.24 21.53 14.78
N ALA A 172 3.46 21.93 14.41
CA ALA A 172 3.75 22.36 13.04
C ALA A 172 5.19 22.05 12.64
N PHE A 173 5.39 21.84 11.34
CA PHE A 173 6.71 21.94 10.74
C PHE A 173 6.84 23.17 9.86
N TYR A 174 8.06 23.70 9.77
CA TYR A 174 8.41 24.91 9.06
C TYR A 174 9.47 24.60 8.00
N LEU A 175 9.27 25.17 6.82
CA LEU A 175 10.15 25.06 5.66
C LEU A 175 10.69 26.46 5.33
N GLY A 176 12.01 26.63 5.42
CA GLY A 176 12.68 27.88 5.11
C GLY A 176 13.40 27.80 3.79
N PHE A 177 12.95 28.56 2.80
CA PHE A 177 13.57 28.67 1.48
C PHE A 177 14.51 29.87 1.40
N ASP A 178 15.54 29.79 0.56
CA ASP A 178 16.46 30.90 0.28
C ASP A 178 15.83 32.06 -0.51
N ALA A 179 14.74 31.79 -1.24
CA ALA A 179 13.94 32.75 -1.99
C ALA A 179 12.46 32.33 -1.97
N ASP A 180 11.57 33.22 -2.44
CA ASP A 180 10.14 32.90 -2.53
C ASP A 180 9.88 31.84 -3.62
N PRO A 181 9.47 30.60 -3.26
CA PRO A 181 9.25 29.54 -4.23
C PRO A 181 8.07 29.83 -5.19
N PHE A 182 7.23 30.82 -4.87
CA PHE A 182 6.12 31.27 -5.69
C PHE A 182 6.41 32.56 -6.47
N ALA A 183 7.65 33.06 -6.46
CA ALA A 183 7.98 34.33 -7.13
C ALA A 183 7.73 34.29 -8.65
N ARG A 184 7.90 33.12 -9.27
CA ARG A 184 7.78 32.92 -10.73
C ARG A 184 6.68 31.94 -11.14
N ALA A 185 6.15 31.15 -10.20
CA ALA A 185 5.05 30.24 -10.42
C ALA A 185 4.02 30.36 -9.30
N ARG A 186 2.74 30.09 -9.60
CA ARG A 186 1.66 30.18 -8.59
C ARG A 186 1.51 28.93 -7.73
N THR A 187 2.14 27.85 -8.16
CA THR A 187 2.10 26.54 -7.53
C THR A 187 3.48 26.10 -7.12
N LEU A 188 3.56 25.38 -6.00
CA LEU A 188 4.74 24.70 -5.51
C LEU A 188 4.36 23.25 -5.27
N THR A 189 5.14 22.30 -5.77
CA THR A 189 4.96 20.89 -5.42
C THR A 189 6.07 20.47 -4.47
N LEU A 190 5.67 19.89 -3.34
CA LEU A 190 6.56 19.29 -2.36
C LEU A 190 6.30 17.80 -2.35
N THR A 191 7.35 16.99 -2.39
CA THR A 191 7.25 15.53 -2.35
C THR A 191 7.74 15.05 -1.00
N VAL A 192 6.88 14.28 -0.32
CA VAL A 192 7.18 13.67 0.97
C VAL A 192 7.65 12.24 0.74
N SER A 193 8.88 11.97 1.17
CA SER A 193 9.43 10.63 1.40
C SER A 193 9.00 10.21 2.80
N TYR A 194 8.12 9.22 2.88
CA TYR A 194 7.57 8.77 4.16
C TYR A 194 8.41 7.63 4.71
N HIS A 195 8.75 7.70 5.99
CA HIS A 195 9.47 6.64 6.68
C HIS A 195 8.46 5.66 7.27
N ASP A 196 8.42 4.45 6.74
CA ASP A 196 7.63 3.34 7.30
C ASP A 196 8.37 2.02 7.42
N ASP A 197 9.70 2.03 7.26
CA ASP A 197 10.57 0.86 7.46
C ASP A 197 10.46 0.26 8.88
N ASP A 198 10.16 1.09 9.88
CA ASP A 198 9.96 0.69 11.28
C ASP A 198 8.50 0.36 11.62
N LEU A 199 7.59 0.49 10.65
CA LEU A 199 6.15 0.27 10.83
C LEU A 199 5.71 -1.03 10.16
N PRO A 200 4.68 -1.72 10.69
CA PRO A 200 4.07 -2.82 9.97
C PRO A 200 3.42 -2.31 8.67
N GLU A 201 3.41 -3.16 7.65
CA GLU A 201 2.64 -2.93 6.43
C GLU A 201 1.17 -2.62 6.78
N PRO A 202 0.53 -1.63 6.12
CA PRO A 202 -0.90 -1.41 6.27
C PRO A 202 -1.69 -2.68 5.98
N ALA A 203 -2.73 -2.93 6.78
CA ALA A 203 -3.51 -4.14 6.64
C ALA A 203 -4.19 -4.21 5.27
N THR A 204 -4.37 -5.43 4.76
CA THR A 204 -5.07 -5.72 3.49
C THR A 204 -6.16 -6.76 3.72
N HIS A 205 -7.18 -6.78 2.89
CA HIS A 205 -8.23 -7.82 2.92
C HIS A 205 -8.42 -8.37 1.50
N GLY A 206 -7.52 -9.29 1.13
CA GLY A 206 -7.46 -9.85 -0.21
C GLY A 206 -7.30 -8.77 -1.29
N SER A 207 -8.26 -8.67 -2.21
CA SER A 207 -8.24 -7.72 -3.34
C SER A 207 -9.02 -6.43 -3.11
N ILE A 208 -9.56 -6.20 -1.90
CA ILE A 208 -10.31 -4.99 -1.60
C ILE A 208 -9.37 -3.77 -1.61
N GLU A 209 -9.70 -2.77 -2.43
CA GLU A 209 -8.96 -1.51 -2.48
C GLU A 209 -9.00 -0.78 -1.13
N SER A 210 -7.85 -0.25 -0.73
CA SER A 210 -7.77 0.58 0.47
C SER A 210 -8.44 1.93 0.24
N SER A 211 -9.28 2.33 1.19
CA SER A 211 -9.80 3.69 1.25
C SER A 211 -9.86 4.13 2.70
N PHE A 212 -9.23 5.26 2.98
CA PHE A 212 -9.15 5.83 4.31
C PHE A 212 -9.28 7.35 4.20
N GLU A 213 -10.25 7.89 4.93
CA GLU A 213 -10.49 9.32 5.06
C GLU A 213 -10.07 9.74 6.47
N PRO A 214 -8.87 10.33 6.62
CA PRO A 214 -8.40 10.81 7.91
C PRO A 214 -9.35 11.83 8.53
N SER A 215 -9.38 11.92 9.86
CA SER A 215 -10.05 13.02 10.59
C SER A 215 -9.11 14.18 10.93
N VAL A 216 -7.85 14.11 10.48
CA VAL A 216 -6.84 15.14 10.71
C VAL A 216 -6.94 16.26 9.69
N GLU A 217 -6.60 17.47 10.10
CA GLU A 217 -6.69 18.67 9.25
C GLU A 217 -5.35 19.43 9.22
N PRO A 218 -4.44 19.08 8.30
CA PRO A 218 -3.22 19.85 8.08
C PRO A 218 -3.52 21.13 7.31
N VAL A 219 -3.05 22.26 7.83
CA VAL A 219 -3.22 23.59 7.25
C VAL A 219 -1.88 24.15 6.80
N TRP A 220 -1.78 24.46 5.52
CA TRP A 220 -0.59 25.07 4.92
C TRP A 220 -0.68 26.59 4.92
N GLU A 221 0.40 27.24 5.31
CA GLU A 221 0.50 28.69 5.39
C GLU A 221 1.88 29.16 4.91
N TYR A 222 1.93 30.39 4.40
CA TYR A 222 3.18 31.09 4.10
C TYR A 222 3.27 32.38 4.89
N ARG A 223 4.49 32.80 5.19
CA ARG A 223 4.75 34.09 5.84
C ARG A 223 4.86 35.18 4.78
N ASP A 224 4.02 36.19 4.87
CA ASP A 224 4.07 37.36 4.01
C ASP A 224 5.29 38.23 4.35
N GLU A 225 6.02 38.66 3.34
CA GLU A 225 7.27 39.42 3.54
C GLU A 225 7.01 40.90 3.88
N ASP A 226 5.86 41.46 3.50
CA ASP A 226 5.56 42.87 3.70
C ASP A 226 5.18 43.17 5.15
N ASP A 227 4.34 42.31 5.74
CA ASP A 227 3.78 42.51 7.08
C ASP A 227 4.14 41.41 8.09
N GLY A 228 4.81 40.34 7.65
CA GLY A 228 5.22 39.22 8.50
C GLY A 228 4.09 38.28 8.93
N SER A 229 2.87 38.48 8.44
CA SER A 229 1.68 37.71 8.80
C SER A 229 1.65 36.33 8.12
N TRP A 230 1.04 35.35 8.78
CA TRP A 230 0.78 34.04 8.19
C TRP A 230 -0.50 34.06 7.37
N ARG A 231 -0.44 33.52 6.16
CA ARG A 231 -1.55 33.46 5.20
C ARG A 231 -1.71 32.06 4.66
N ARG A 232 -2.97 31.59 4.55
CA ARG A 232 -3.27 30.23 4.10
C ARG A 232 -2.89 30.01 2.62
N LEU A 233 -2.30 28.86 2.34
CA LEU A 233 -2.12 28.31 0.99
C LEU A 233 -3.28 27.36 0.69
N ALA A 234 -3.72 27.33 -0.56
CA ALA A 234 -4.66 26.31 -1.01
C ALA A 234 -3.89 25.02 -1.33
N VAL A 235 -4.43 23.87 -0.92
CA VAL A 235 -3.92 22.56 -1.32
C VAL A 235 -4.66 22.15 -2.59
N ALA A 236 -4.00 22.24 -3.74
CA ALA A 236 -4.58 21.90 -5.04
C ALA A 236 -4.67 20.39 -5.26
N ALA A 237 -3.69 19.64 -4.73
CA ALA A 237 -3.66 18.19 -4.71
C ALA A 237 -2.83 17.71 -3.51
N ASP A 238 -3.25 16.62 -2.87
CA ASP A 238 -2.53 15.97 -1.79
C ASP A 238 -2.47 14.45 -2.04
N GLY A 239 -1.30 13.97 -2.46
CA GLY A 239 -1.02 12.56 -2.65
C GLY A 239 -0.68 11.82 -1.35
N THR A 240 -0.35 12.54 -0.27
CA THR A 240 0.08 11.97 1.02
C THR A 240 -1.08 11.49 1.89
N ASN A 241 -2.32 11.81 1.50
CA ASN A 241 -3.53 11.57 2.30
C ASN A 241 -3.38 12.13 3.72
N ALA A 242 -3.14 13.45 3.82
CA ALA A 242 -2.84 14.12 5.08
C ALA A 242 -1.67 13.48 5.85
N PHE A 243 -0.59 13.14 5.15
CA PHE A 243 0.61 12.51 5.70
C PHE A 243 0.43 11.12 6.32
N TYR A 244 -0.50 10.30 5.81
CA TYR A 244 -0.58 8.86 6.13
C TYR A 244 0.30 7.99 5.22
N ARG A 245 0.83 8.57 4.13
CA ARG A 245 1.76 7.93 3.19
C ARG A 245 2.65 8.97 2.51
N GLY A 246 3.67 8.51 1.79
CA GLY A 246 4.48 9.35 0.92
C GLY A 246 3.71 9.84 -0.31
N GLY A 247 4.23 10.90 -0.95
CA GLY A 247 3.66 11.42 -2.19
C GLY A 247 3.79 12.93 -2.36
N PRO A 248 3.34 13.46 -3.52
CA PRO A 248 3.39 14.88 -3.82
C PRO A 248 2.23 15.65 -3.18
N ILE A 249 2.50 16.90 -2.79
CA ILE A 249 1.52 17.89 -2.36
C ILE A 249 1.70 19.13 -3.22
N THR A 250 0.67 19.54 -3.95
CA THR A 250 0.68 20.76 -4.74
C THR A 250 -0.01 21.89 -3.97
N LEU A 251 0.77 22.88 -3.56
CA LEU A 251 0.32 24.09 -2.89
C LEU A 251 0.12 25.20 -3.91
N ALA A 252 -0.90 26.03 -3.73
CA ALA A 252 -1.19 27.18 -4.58
C ALA A 252 -1.42 28.45 -3.74
N ARG A 253 -0.87 29.57 -4.22
CA ARG A 253 -1.27 30.88 -3.70
C ARG A 253 -2.67 31.25 -4.21
N PRO A 254 -3.57 31.78 -3.35
CA PRO A 254 -4.92 32.16 -3.77
C PRO A 254 -4.88 33.28 -4.83
N ASP A 255 -5.78 33.18 -5.82
CA ASP A 255 -5.93 34.20 -6.86
C ASP A 255 -6.48 35.51 -6.28
N ALA A 256 -5.72 36.59 -6.42
CA ALA A 256 -6.10 38.00 -6.18
C ALA A 256 -7.38 38.23 -5.32
N GLY A 257 -7.18 38.20 -4.01
CA GLY A 257 -8.11 38.62 -2.96
C GLY A 257 -7.29 38.84 -1.69
N PRO A 258 -7.81 39.49 -0.63
CA PRO A 258 -7.07 39.56 0.63
C PRO A 258 -6.85 38.12 1.11
N ALA A 259 -5.61 37.66 1.02
CA ALA A 259 -5.22 36.40 1.61
C ALA A 259 -5.66 36.43 3.08
N THR A 260 -6.45 35.43 3.49
CA THR A 260 -6.98 35.38 4.85
C THR A 260 -5.81 35.29 5.80
N ALA A 261 -5.53 36.40 6.50
CA ALA A 261 -4.58 36.41 7.59
C ALA A 261 -5.04 35.37 8.62
N SER A 262 -4.13 34.48 8.97
CA SER A 262 -4.36 33.51 10.02
C SER A 262 -4.26 34.25 11.36
N ASN A 263 -5.37 34.30 12.10
CA ASN A 263 -5.37 34.80 13.47
C ASN A 263 -4.90 33.73 14.48
N ALA A 264 -4.43 32.57 14.00
CA ALA A 264 -3.99 31.48 14.85
C ALA A 264 -2.67 31.84 15.54
N ALA A 265 -2.69 31.82 16.87
CA ALA A 265 -1.47 31.86 17.67
C ALA A 265 -0.69 30.57 17.39
N GLY A 266 0.41 30.68 16.64
CA GLY A 266 1.36 29.59 16.44
C GLY A 266 2.75 30.09 16.85
N PRO A 267 3.66 29.21 17.27
CA PRO A 267 5.01 29.60 17.63
C PRO A 267 5.68 30.32 16.45
N GLU A 268 6.20 31.52 16.69
CA GLU A 268 6.93 32.29 15.67
C GLU A 268 8.17 31.51 15.22
N PRO A 269 8.57 31.61 13.93
CA PRO A 269 9.84 31.07 13.51
C PRO A 269 10.99 31.70 14.32
N PRO A 270 12.13 30.99 14.46
CA PRO A 270 13.28 31.41 15.27
C PRO A 270 13.63 32.91 15.15
N THR A 271 13.53 33.69 16.24
CA THR A 271 14.05 35.07 16.29
C THR A 271 15.57 35.14 16.39
N ASP A 272 16.18 34.06 16.89
CA ASP A 272 17.62 33.81 17.04
C ASP A 272 18.30 33.45 15.71
N VAL A 273 17.52 33.10 14.68
CA VAL A 273 17.92 33.20 13.27
C VAL A 273 17.52 34.60 12.78
N GLY A 274 18.12 35.62 13.38
CA GLY A 274 17.85 37.01 12.99
C GLY A 274 18.07 37.21 11.49
N SER A 275 17.13 37.86 10.80
CA SER A 275 17.44 38.62 9.58
C SER A 275 18.16 37.89 8.42
N SER A 276 17.91 36.61 8.20
CA SER A 276 18.33 35.95 6.95
C SER A 276 17.14 35.95 6.01
N GLY A 277 17.27 36.55 4.82
CA GLY A 277 16.18 36.79 3.85
C GLY A 277 15.55 35.53 3.26
N ARG A 278 15.02 34.67 4.11
CA ARG A 278 14.36 33.41 3.79
C ARG A 278 12.85 33.59 3.75
N THR A 279 12.22 32.92 2.80
CA THR A 279 10.76 32.83 2.72
C THR A 279 10.30 31.58 3.46
N TRP A 280 9.34 31.74 4.38
CA TRP A 280 8.89 30.66 5.26
C TRP A 280 7.52 30.14 4.87
N LEU A 281 7.41 28.81 4.79
CA LEU A 281 6.16 28.07 4.75
C LEU A 281 6.03 27.26 6.04
N ARG A 282 4.80 26.96 6.46
CA ARG A 282 4.54 26.00 7.53
C ARG A 282 3.33 25.14 7.22
N CYS A 283 3.33 23.94 7.76
CA CYS A 283 2.14 23.09 7.86
C CYS A 283 1.85 22.87 9.34
N ARG A 284 0.62 23.18 9.78
CA ARG A 284 0.17 23.04 11.16
C ARG A 284 -1.02 22.10 11.23
N LEU A 285 -1.09 21.29 12.28
CA LEU A 285 -2.30 20.52 12.59
C LEU A 285 -3.36 21.44 13.20
N GLU A 286 -4.46 21.64 12.49
CA GLU A 286 -5.65 22.33 13.01
C GLU A 286 -6.54 21.38 13.81
N THR A 287 -6.64 20.14 13.32
CA THR A 287 -7.23 19.01 14.02
C THR A 287 -6.20 17.88 14.00
N ALA A 288 -5.72 17.45 15.17
CA ALA A 288 -4.84 16.30 15.35
C ALA A 288 -5.62 14.97 15.31
N GLY A 289 -4.88 13.86 15.35
CA GLY A 289 -5.45 12.52 15.35
C GLY A 289 -4.71 11.52 14.47
N HIS A 290 -3.44 11.76 14.15
CA HIS A 290 -2.60 10.74 13.54
C HIS A 290 -2.35 9.63 14.57
N GLU A 291 -2.73 8.39 14.25
CA GLU A 291 -2.45 7.25 15.13
C GLU A 291 -0.96 6.98 15.29
N ILE A 292 -0.19 7.27 14.23
CA ILE A 292 1.26 7.21 14.20
C ILE A 292 1.71 8.60 13.76
N PRO A 293 2.51 9.32 14.58
CA PRO A 293 3.04 10.61 14.19
C PRO A 293 3.76 10.51 12.84
N PRO A 294 3.43 11.37 11.85
CA PRO A 294 4.02 11.30 10.53
C PRO A 294 5.54 11.38 10.56
N GLN A 295 6.19 10.38 9.96
CA GLN A 295 7.64 10.25 9.91
C GLN A 295 8.15 10.50 8.49
N PHE A 296 9.07 11.43 8.32
CA PHE A 296 9.63 11.77 7.00
C PHE A 296 11.11 11.38 6.94
N ASP A 297 11.51 10.68 5.88
CA ASP A 297 12.92 10.61 5.50
C ASP A 297 13.34 11.98 4.93
N ALA A 298 12.48 12.56 4.09
CA ALA A 298 12.72 13.86 3.48
C ALA A 298 11.42 14.50 2.97
N ILE A 299 11.37 15.83 3.02
CA ILE A 299 10.46 16.66 2.22
C ILE A 299 11.30 17.50 1.26
N GLU A 300 10.97 17.44 -0.02
CA GLU A 300 11.80 18.02 -1.09
C GLU A 300 10.94 18.74 -2.14
N SER A 301 11.49 19.81 -2.74
CA SER A 301 10.96 20.41 -3.96
C SER A 301 11.61 19.75 -5.19
N ASN A 302 10.98 19.90 -6.36
CA ASN A 302 11.52 19.44 -7.64
C ASN A 302 11.75 17.91 -7.72
N VAL A 303 10.99 17.12 -6.96
CA VAL A 303 11.02 15.65 -7.02
C VAL A 303 9.74 15.14 -7.66
N VAL A 304 9.84 14.32 -8.70
CA VAL A 304 8.69 13.70 -9.38
C VAL A 304 8.80 12.18 -9.33
N SER A 305 7.67 11.51 -9.15
CA SER A 305 7.58 10.05 -9.31
C SER A 305 7.42 9.69 -10.78
N VAL A 306 8.12 8.64 -11.20
CA VAL A 306 8.04 8.09 -12.54
C VAL A 306 7.80 6.59 -12.48
N SER A 307 7.05 6.08 -13.44
CA SER A 307 6.73 4.65 -13.56
C SER A 307 7.10 4.11 -14.94
N HIS A 308 7.50 2.83 -15.01
CA HIS A 308 7.83 2.12 -16.25
C HIS A 308 6.55 1.89 -17.08
N ARG A 309 6.19 2.91 -17.86
CA ARG A 309 4.94 3.02 -18.60
C ARG A 309 5.17 3.84 -19.86
N GLU A 310 4.47 3.50 -20.92
CA GLU A 310 4.45 4.25 -22.18
C GLU A 310 3.01 4.41 -22.65
N SER A 311 2.53 5.65 -22.65
CA SER A 311 1.22 6.03 -23.16
C SER A 311 1.29 6.17 -24.68
N VAL A 312 0.42 5.41 -25.37
CA VAL A 312 0.27 5.39 -26.82
C VAL A 312 -1.17 5.77 -27.18
N THR A 313 -1.32 6.66 -28.15
CA THR A 313 -2.62 7.17 -28.60
C THR A 313 -2.84 6.88 -30.07
N ASP A 314 -4.07 6.53 -30.44
CA ASP A 314 -4.52 6.32 -31.82
C ASP A 314 -3.67 5.29 -32.62
N GLU A 315 -3.24 4.22 -31.96
CA GLU A 315 -2.56 3.09 -32.63
C GLU A 315 -3.57 2.25 -33.40
N GLU A 316 -3.26 1.88 -34.63
CA GLU A 316 -4.02 0.87 -35.39
C GLU A 316 -3.49 -0.54 -35.09
N LEU A 317 -4.34 -1.39 -34.52
CA LEU A 317 -3.94 -2.73 -34.08
C LEU A 317 -3.80 -3.69 -35.26
N THR A 318 -2.86 -4.62 -35.16
CA THR A 318 -2.59 -5.59 -36.22
C THR A 318 -3.40 -6.86 -35.98
N GLN A 319 -4.19 -7.30 -36.97
CA GLN A 319 -4.94 -8.55 -36.85
C GLN A 319 -3.99 -9.74 -36.73
N VAL A 320 -4.21 -10.58 -35.71
CA VAL A 320 -3.47 -11.82 -35.49
C VAL A 320 -4.07 -12.90 -36.39
N GLY A 321 -3.27 -13.44 -37.30
CA GLY A 321 -3.67 -14.51 -38.20
C GLY A 321 -2.47 -15.26 -38.77
N HIS A 322 -2.59 -16.57 -38.96
CA HIS A 322 -1.58 -17.36 -39.64
C HIS A 322 -1.64 -17.09 -41.15
N LEU A 323 -0.49 -16.79 -41.77
CA LEU A 323 -0.33 -16.45 -43.19
C LEU A 323 -0.80 -17.53 -44.20
N GLU A 324 -1.46 -18.60 -43.75
CA GLU A 324 -1.91 -19.74 -44.57
C GLU A 324 -3.40 -20.10 -44.38
N GLU A 325 -4.14 -19.44 -43.47
CA GLU A 325 -5.56 -19.68 -43.23
C GLU A 325 -6.40 -18.44 -43.57
N ALA A 326 -7.62 -18.64 -44.09
CA ALA A 326 -8.54 -17.53 -44.30
C ALA A 326 -8.82 -16.88 -42.92
N PRO A 327 -8.78 -15.54 -42.79
CA PRO A 327 -8.99 -14.90 -41.50
C PRO A 327 -10.33 -15.35 -40.92
N ALA A 328 -10.30 -15.82 -39.67
CA ALA A 328 -11.50 -16.16 -38.94
C ALA A 328 -12.41 -14.94 -38.96
N LEU A 329 -13.64 -15.10 -39.45
CA LEU A 329 -14.60 -13.99 -39.50
C LEU A 329 -15.18 -13.76 -38.10
N ASP A 330 -15.15 -14.75 -37.24
CA ASP A 330 -15.56 -14.78 -35.84
C ASP A 330 -14.33 -14.86 -34.90
N GLY A 331 -14.47 -14.40 -33.66
CA GLY A 331 -13.40 -14.52 -32.65
C GLY A 331 -12.11 -13.75 -33.01
N GLN A 332 -12.23 -12.69 -33.81
CA GLN A 332 -11.08 -11.96 -34.35
C GLN A 332 -10.19 -11.43 -33.23
N THR A 333 -8.87 -11.62 -33.36
CA THR A 333 -7.88 -11.15 -32.39
C THR A 333 -6.94 -10.15 -33.04
N TYR A 334 -6.58 -9.09 -32.31
CA TYR A 334 -5.67 -8.03 -32.76
C TYR A 334 -4.59 -7.80 -31.71
N ALA A 335 -3.36 -7.55 -32.14
CA ALA A 335 -2.22 -7.30 -31.29
C ALA A 335 -1.86 -5.80 -31.25
N PHE A 336 -1.44 -5.34 -30.07
CA PHE A 336 -0.76 -4.06 -29.91
C PHE A 336 0.69 -4.17 -30.39
N GLU A 337 1.28 -3.06 -30.82
CA GLU A 337 2.71 -2.96 -31.16
C GLU A 337 3.59 -3.21 -29.92
N ARG A 338 3.10 -2.84 -28.73
CA ARG A 338 3.83 -2.95 -27.46
C ARG A 338 3.05 -3.79 -26.46
N SER A 339 3.78 -4.65 -25.75
CA SER A 339 3.29 -5.49 -24.66
C SER A 339 4.36 -5.55 -23.55
N PRO A 340 3.97 -5.79 -22.28
CA PRO A 340 2.60 -5.93 -21.78
C PRO A 340 1.76 -4.64 -21.82
N VAL A 341 0.44 -4.78 -21.70
CA VAL A 341 -0.55 -3.68 -21.71
C VAL A 341 -1.18 -3.53 -20.33
N LEU A 342 -0.99 -2.38 -19.69
CA LEU A 342 -1.54 -2.06 -18.37
C LEU A 342 -3.03 -1.67 -18.46
N SER A 343 -3.40 -0.93 -19.49
CA SER A 343 -4.79 -0.49 -19.74
C SER A 343 -4.99 -0.13 -21.21
N ALA A 344 -6.18 -0.35 -21.76
CA ALA A 344 -6.51 0.03 -23.13
C ALA A 344 -7.96 0.56 -23.25
N THR A 345 -8.16 1.51 -24.16
CA THR A 345 -9.44 1.88 -24.72
C THR A 345 -9.44 1.53 -26.20
N VAL A 346 -10.34 0.64 -26.62
CA VAL A 346 -10.42 0.13 -27.99
C VAL A 346 -11.56 0.78 -28.76
N PHE A 347 -11.29 1.12 -30.02
CA PHE A 347 -12.23 1.68 -30.97
C PHE A 347 -12.28 0.81 -32.23
N VAL A 348 -13.48 0.57 -32.75
CA VAL A 348 -13.68 -0.05 -34.07
C VAL A 348 -14.45 0.95 -34.93
N ASP A 349 -13.85 1.37 -36.05
CA ASP A 349 -14.38 2.43 -36.92
C ASP A 349 -14.77 3.71 -36.14
N GLY A 350 -14.00 4.04 -35.10
CA GLY A 350 -14.22 5.20 -34.22
C GLY A 350 -15.30 5.01 -33.15
N GLN A 351 -16.01 3.89 -33.12
CA GLN A 351 -16.91 3.57 -32.01
C GLN A 351 -16.12 2.93 -30.87
N ARG A 352 -16.28 3.41 -29.64
CA ARG A 352 -15.67 2.81 -28.44
C ARG A 352 -16.32 1.46 -28.11
N TRP A 353 -15.50 0.46 -27.84
CA TRP A 353 -15.92 -0.86 -27.36
C TRP A 353 -15.64 -1.01 -25.86
N GLN A 354 -16.33 -1.94 -25.20
CA GLN A 354 -16.23 -2.17 -23.77
C GLN A 354 -15.40 -3.41 -23.46
N GLU A 355 -14.40 -3.25 -22.59
CA GLU A 355 -13.63 -4.39 -22.07
C GLU A 355 -14.53 -5.23 -21.15
N VAL A 356 -14.54 -6.54 -21.36
CA VAL A 356 -15.25 -7.52 -20.54
C VAL A 356 -14.31 -8.68 -20.14
N PRO A 357 -14.61 -9.42 -19.07
CA PRO A 357 -13.82 -10.59 -18.66
C PRO A 357 -13.53 -11.66 -19.73
N ASP A 358 -14.39 -11.82 -20.73
CA ASP A 358 -15.57 -12.66 -20.52
C ASP A 358 -16.69 -12.40 -21.55
N PHE A 359 -16.89 -13.27 -22.55
CA PHE A 359 -18.06 -13.18 -23.43
C PHE A 359 -19.32 -13.87 -22.90
N ASP A 360 -19.30 -14.57 -21.75
CA ASP A 360 -20.42 -15.40 -21.29
C ASP A 360 -21.70 -14.59 -21.06
N ALA A 361 -21.56 -13.32 -20.65
CA ALA A 361 -22.67 -12.39 -20.42
C ALA A 361 -22.97 -11.48 -21.63
N SER A 362 -22.30 -11.69 -22.76
CA SER A 362 -22.40 -10.82 -23.94
C SER A 362 -23.45 -11.34 -24.92
N GLY A 363 -24.36 -10.47 -25.34
CA GLY A 363 -25.25 -10.71 -26.47
C GLY A 363 -24.55 -10.56 -27.82
N PRO A 364 -25.17 -11.03 -28.92
CA PRO A 364 -24.58 -11.03 -30.27
C PRO A 364 -24.30 -9.64 -30.83
N ASP A 365 -25.00 -8.61 -30.33
CA ASP A 365 -24.83 -7.22 -30.74
C ASP A 365 -23.99 -6.41 -29.74
N ASP A 366 -23.47 -6.99 -28.67
CA ASP A 366 -22.74 -6.21 -27.67
C ASP A 366 -21.32 -5.87 -28.14
N PRO A 367 -20.91 -4.59 -28.17
CA PRO A 367 -19.58 -4.17 -28.64
C PRO A 367 -18.52 -4.42 -27.56
N HIS A 368 -18.29 -5.70 -27.28
CA HIS A 368 -17.42 -6.18 -26.22
C HIS A 368 -16.10 -6.73 -26.77
N PHE A 369 -15.02 -6.58 -26.00
CA PHE A 369 -13.74 -7.21 -26.26
C PHE A 369 -13.12 -7.74 -24.97
N VAL A 370 -12.25 -8.73 -25.09
CA VAL A 370 -11.43 -9.26 -24.00
C VAL A 370 -9.98 -8.83 -24.23
N LEU A 371 -9.32 -8.32 -23.20
CA LEU A 371 -7.92 -7.88 -23.25
C LEU A 371 -7.02 -8.91 -22.55
N ASP A 372 -6.13 -9.55 -23.31
CA ASP A 372 -4.96 -10.22 -22.74
C ASP A 372 -3.84 -9.19 -22.57
N ARG A 373 -3.62 -8.80 -21.31
CA ARG A 373 -2.65 -7.78 -20.91
C ARG A 373 -1.21 -8.26 -21.08
N GLU A 374 -0.95 -9.54 -20.86
CA GLU A 374 0.40 -10.10 -20.94
C GLU A 374 0.80 -10.27 -22.41
N ALA A 375 -0.08 -10.89 -23.21
CA ALA A 375 0.16 -11.08 -24.63
C ALA A 375 0.07 -9.76 -25.43
N GLY A 376 -0.60 -8.74 -24.88
CA GLY A 376 -0.92 -7.52 -25.61
C GLY A 376 -1.82 -7.82 -26.80
N THR A 377 -2.96 -8.48 -26.55
CA THR A 377 -3.94 -8.76 -27.59
C THR A 377 -5.37 -8.46 -27.14
N VAL A 378 -6.21 -8.08 -28.08
CA VAL A 378 -7.66 -7.93 -27.89
C VAL A 378 -8.39 -8.94 -28.76
N THR A 379 -9.30 -9.70 -28.14
CA THR A 379 -10.17 -10.64 -28.84
C THR A 379 -11.59 -10.11 -28.83
N PHE A 380 -12.29 -10.25 -29.96
CA PHE A 380 -13.69 -9.87 -30.13
C PHE A 380 -14.62 -11.08 -30.17
N GLY A 381 -15.92 -10.83 -30.06
CA GLY A 381 -16.94 -11.89 -30.05
C GLY A 381 -17.05 -12.64 -31.38
N ASP A 382 -17.82 -13.73 -31.35
CA ASP A 382 -18.07 -14.60 -32.51
C ASP A 382 -19.41 -14.31 -33.22
N GLY A 383 -20.15 -13.31 -32.75
CA GLY A 383 -21.47 -12.93 -33.28
C GLY A 383 -22.63 -13.69 -32.64
N ALA A 384 -22.36 -14.68 -31.79
CA ALA A 384 -23.32 -15.25 -30.85
C ALA A 384 -23.09 -14.69 -29.45
N ALA A 385 -21.83 -14.67 -29.00
CA ALA A 385 -21.38 -14.11 -27.74
C ALA A 385 -20.44 -12.92 -28.03
N GLY A 386 -21.02 -11.71 -28.03
CA GLY A 386 -20.33 -10.48 -28.42
C GLY A 386 -20.36 -10.23 -29.94
N ARG A 387 -20.34 -8.96 -30.30
CA ARG A 387 -20.36 -8.49 -31.69
C ARG A 387 -19.02 -8.76 -32.38
N VAL A 388 -19.09 -9.14 -33.64
CA VAL A 388 -17.92 -9.26 -34.53
C VAL A 388 -17.59 -7.89 -35.15
N PRO A 389 -16.31 -7.46 -35.17
CA PRO A 389 -15.87 -6.30 -35.94
C PRO A 389 -16.15 -6.46 -37.44
N PRO A 390 -16.49 -5.38 -38.17
CA PRO A 390 -16.61 -5.44 -39.62
C PRO A 390 -15.29 -5.93 -40.26
N ALA A 391 -15.37 -6.81 -41.26
CA ALA A 391 -14.18 -7.41 -41.90
C ALA A 391 -13.23 -6.40 -42.59
N ALA A 392 -13.68 -5.18 -42.88
CA ALA A 392 -12.88 -4.08 -43.40
C ALA A 392 -12.79 -2.89 -42.42
N GLY A 393 -13.22 -3.11 -41.17
CA GLY A 393 -13.19 -2.10 -40.12
C GLY A 393 -11.77 -1.92 -39.59
N THR A 394 -11.48 -0.70 -39.13
CA THR A 394 -10.20 -0.37 -38.52
C THR A 394 -10.32 -0.48 -37.01
N VAL A 395 -9.46 -1.28 -36.38
CA VAL A 395 -9.36 -1.40 -34.93
C VAL A 395 -8.24 -0.50 -34.44
N ARG A 396 -8.56 0.45 -33.56
CA ARG A 396 -7.62 1.41 -32.99
C ARG A 396 -7.66 1.41 -31.48
N ALA A 397 -6.58 1.80 -30.81
CA ALA A 397 -6.55 1.89 -29.36
C ALA A 397 -5.72 3.05 -28.82
N ASP A 398 -6.19 3.60 -27.70
CA ASP A 398 -5.38 4.37 -26.76
C ASP A 398 -5.02 3.44 -25.60
N TYR A 399 -3.74 3.25 -25.31
CA TYR A 399 -3.32 2.28 -24.30
C TYR A 399 -2.04 2.71 -23.57
N VAL A 400 -1.80 2.07 -22.43
CA VAL A 400 -0.58 2.23 -21.65
C VAL A 400 0.16 0.89 -21.67
N ALA A 401 1.32 0.87 -22.32
CA ALA A 401 2.24 -0.26 -22.31
C ALA A 401 3.18 -0.16 -21.11
N GLY A 402 3.85 -1.27 -20.77
CA GLY A 402 4.85 -1.33 -19.71
C GLY A 402 4.40 -2.25 -18.57
N GLY A 403 4.95 -2.04 -17.38
CA GLY A 403 4.91 -3.09 -16.35
C GLY A 403 6.14 -3.98 -16.42
N GLY A 404 6.06 -5.13 -15.75
CA GLY A 404 7.04 -6.20 -15.86
C GLY A 404 8.30 -5.98 -15.03
N ALA A 405 9.06 -7.07 -14.89
CA ALA A 405 10.33 -7.05 -14.18
C ALA A 405 11.41 -6.23 -14.91
N ASP A 406 11.27 -6.04 -16.22
CA ASP A 406 12.21 -5.28 -17.07
C ASP A 406 12.31 -3.80 -16.69
N GLY A 407 11.27 -3.24 -16.07
CA GLY A 407 11.31 -1.86 -15.57
C GLY A 407 12.22 -1.67 -14.36
N ASN A 408 12.72 -2.74 -13.73
CA ASN A 408 13.58 -2.61 -12.55
C ASN A 408 15.01 -2.27 -12.98
N VAL A 409 15.44 -1.03 -12.75
CA VAL A 409 16.76 -0.53 -13.15
C VAL A 409 17.53 0.03 -11.95
N PRO A 410 18.86 -0.16 -11.89
CA PRO A 410 19.67 0.35 -10.78
C PRO A 410 19.79 1.88 -10.83
N ALA A 411 20.07 2.49 -9.67
CA ALA A 411 20.26 3.94 -9.53
C ALA A 411 21.45 4.49 -10.35
N THR A 412 22.36 3.63 -10.82
CA THR A 412 23.54 4.00 -11.63
C THR A 412 23.22 4.27 -13.10
N THR A 413 21.98 4.00 -13.53
CA THR A 413 21.53 4.29 -14.90
C THR A 413 21.47 5.78 -15.17
N VAL A 414 21.56 6.17 -16.44
CA VAL A 414 21.52 7.58 -16.84
C VAL A 414 20.11 7.93 -17.32
N TRP A 415 19.52 8.97 -16.72
CA TRP A 415 18.15 9.39 -16.97
C TRP A 415 18.12 10.73 -17.71
N HIS A 416 17.23 10.85 -18.69
CA HIS A 416 17.01 12.08 -19.44
C HIS A 416 15.53 12.29 -19.73
N LEU A 417 15.04 13.52 -19.60
CA LEU A 417 13.73 13.87 -20.14
C LEU A 417 13.78 13.78 -21.67
N SER A 418 12.88 12.99 -22.24
CA SER A 418 12.93 12.58 -23.65
C SER A 418 11.55 12.64 -24.29
N ASP A 419 10.90 13.79 -24.19
CA ASP A 419 9.58 14.03 -24.80
C ASP A 419 9.71 14.99 -25.99
N PRO A 420 9.99 14.48 -27.21
CA PRO A 420 10.20 15.32 -28.39
C PRO A 420 8.91 16.01 -28.85
N ASP A 421 7.74 15.48 -28.46
CA ASP A 421 6.43 15.93 -28.93
C ASP A 421 5.81 17.00 -28.03
N ARG A 422 6.43 17.27 -26.86
CA ARG A 422 5.86 18.15 -25.84
C ARG A 422 6.89 19.16 -25.33
N SER A 423 6.70 20.43 -25.70
CA SER A 423 7.41 21.55 -25.08
C SER A 423 6.97 21.74 -23.62
N LEU A 424 7.91 22.04 -22.74
CA LEU A 424 7.63 22.37 -21.35
C LEU A 424 7.04 23.79 -21.24
N GLU A 425 6.20 24.03 -20.24
CA GLU A 425 5.80 25.41 -19.89
C GLU A 425 6.92 26.02 -19.04
N GLY A 426 7.64 27.01 -19.55
CA GLY A 426 8.71 27.69 -18.83
C GLY A 426 9.84 28.16 -19.74
N PRO A 427 10.81 28.93 -19.22
CA PRO A 427 11.98 29.41 -19.96
C PRO A 427 13.11 28.36 -20.06
N VAL A 428 12.80 27.06 -20.17
CA VAL A 428 13.80 25.98 -20.23
C VAL A 428 13.33 24.86 -21.14
N ASP A 429 14.25 24.27 -21.90
CA ASP A 429 14.00 23.08 -22.70
C ASP A 429 14.21 21.80 -21.87
N ALA A 430 13.48 20.73 -22.17
CA ALA A 430 13.56 19.48 -21.41
C ALA A 430 14.97 18.88 -21.36
N ALA A 431 15.77 19.08 -22.41
CA ALA A 431 17.13 18.59 -22.50
C ALA A 431 18.13 19.28 -21.55
N ASP A 432 17.80 20.48 -21.06
CA ASP A 432 18.65 21.26 -20.15
C ASP A 432 18.31 21.01 -18.67
N ILE A 433 17.30 20.18 -18.39
CA ILE A 433 16.93 19.79 -17.02
C ILE A 433 17.84 18.64 -16.58
N GLU A 434 18.55 18.85 -15.49
CA GLU A 434 19.34 17.79 -14.85
C GLU A 434 18.39 16.78 -14.18
N VAL A 435 18.64 15.50 -14.37
CA VAL A 435 17.81 14.41 -13.84
C VAL A 435 18.68 13.51 -12.99
N ASP A 436 18.42 13.48 -11.69
CA ASP A 436 19.15 12.66 -10.71
C ASP A 436 18.18 11.66 -10.05
N PRO A 437 18.33 10.34 -10.26
CA PRO A 437 17.48 9.37 -9.61
C PRO A 437 17.72 9.36 -8.10
N VAL A 438 16.65 9.44 -7.31
CA VAL A 438 16.73 9.33 -5.85
C VAL A 438 17.19 7.92 -5.48
N ASP A 439 16.59 6.93 -6.13
CA ASP A 439 16.80 5.49 -5.94
C ASP A 439 16.68 4.76 -7.30
N GLY A 440 17.00 3.47 -7.34
CA GLY A 440 16.70 2.63 -8.51
C GLY A 440 15.20 2.44 -8.71
N ALA A 441 14.76 2.17 -9.93
CA ALA A 441 13.37 1.79 -10.18
C ALA A 441 13.13 0.37 -9.68
N THR A 442 12.12 0.20 -8.84
CA THR A 442 11.79 -1.08 -8.19
C THR A 442 10.28 -1.31 -8.17
N GLY A 443 9.85 -2.53 -7.82
CA GLY A 443 8.43 -2.91 -7.73
C GLY A 443 7.83 -3.42 -9.04
N GLY A 444 8.62 -3.45 -10.12
CA GLY A 444 8.19 -4.03 -11.39
C GLY A 444 8.07 -5.55 -11.29
N ALA A 445 6.95 -6.09 -11.74
CA ALA A 445 6.71 -7.53 -11.77
C ALA A 445 5.88 -7.93 -12.99
N ASP A 446 6.18 -9.10 -13.55
CA ASP A 446 5.42 -9.68 -14.67
C ASP A 446 3.99 -10.05 -14.24
N GLY A 447 3.12 -10.32 -15.20
CA GLY A 447 1.77 -10.79 -14.92
C GLY A 447 1.78 -12.07 -14.07
N GLU A 448 0.79 -12.18 -13.17
CA GLU A 448 0.66 -13.36 -12.30
C GLU A 448 0.51 -14.62 -13.16
N THR A 449 1.28 -15.67 -12.86
CA THR A 449 1.13 -16.94 -13.58
C THR A 449 -0.19 -17.63 -13.20
N ILE A 450 -0.68 -18.55 -14.03
CA ILE A 450 -1.89 -19.33 -13.71
C ILE A 450 -1.73 -20.11 -12.39
N ALA A 451 -0.53 -20.66 -12.15
CA ALA A 451 -0.23 -21.40 -10.93
C ALA A 451 -0.29 -20.50 -9.69
N ASP A 452 0.32 -19.31 -9.76
CA ASP A 452 0.30 -18.34 -8.66
C ASP A 452 -1.11 -17.82 -8.39
N ALA A 453 -1.89 -17.58 -9.45
CA ALA A 453 -3.29 -17.18 -9.33
C ALA A 453 -4.13 -18.25 -8.61
N LEU A 454 -3.96 -19.54 -8.95
CA LEU A 454 -4.67 -20.63 -8.26
C LEU A 454 -4.28 -20.71 -6.78
N ASP A 455 -3.00 -20.55 -6.45
CA ASP A 455 -2.52 -20.57 -5.07
C ASP A 455 -2.94 -19.33 -4.28
N ARG A 456 -3.03 -18.15 -4.93
CA ARG A 456 -3.66 -16.96 -4.36
C ARG A 456 -5.14 -17.20 -4.06
N VAL A 457 -5.93 -17.65 -5.03
CA VAL A 457 -7.37 -17.87 -4.84
C VAL A 457 -7.64 -18.89 -3.73
N ARG A 458 -6.83 -19.94 -3.62
CA ARG A 458 -6.92 -20.91 -2.50
C ARG A 458 -6.66 -20.26 -1.13
N ARG A 459 -5.74 -19.30 -1.04
CA ARG A 459 -5.50 -18.53 0.18
C ARG A 459 -6.66 -17.57 0.44
N ASP A 460 -7.08 -16.81 -0.57
CA ASP A 460 -8.16 -15.82 -0.47
C ASP A 460 -9.49 -16.46 -0.03
N ARG A 461 -9.79 -17.67 -0.51
CA ARG A 461 -10.98 -18.44 -0.08
C ARG A 461 -10.99 -18.85 1.39
N ARG A 462 -9.84 -18.81 2.06
CA ARG A 462 -9.74 -19.06 3.52
C ARG A 462 -9.90 -17.79 4.34
N LEU A 463 -9.94 -16.62 3.70
CA LEU A 463 -10.11 -15.34 4.38
C LEU A 463 -11.59 -15.09 4.71
N PRO A 464 -11.91 -14.69 5.96
CA PRO A 464 -13.26 -14.27 6.34
C PRO A 464 -13.71 -12.96 5.67
N TYR A 465 -14.43 -13.06 4.54
CA TYR A 465 -15.09 -11.90 3.91
C TYR A 465 -16.47 -11.57 4.51
N ARG A 466 -17.02 -12.46 5.34
CA ARG A 466 -18.27 -12.25 6.08
C ARG A 466 -18.01 -12.53 7.56
N ALA A 467 -18.41 -11.60 8.41
CA ALA A 467 -18.27 -11.73 9.85
C ALA A 467 -19.47 -12.52 10.43
N ILE A 468 -19.23 -13.74 10.89
CA ILE A 468 -20.26 -14.62 11.48
C ILE A 468 -19.91 -14.95 12.93
N THR A 469 -18.65 -15.31 13.18
CA THR A 469 -18.11 -15.61 14.51
C THR A 469 -17.36 -14.42 15.08
N ALA A 470 -17.11 -14.41 16.40
CA ALA A 470 -16.28 -13.38 17.03
C ALA A 470 -14.87 -13.32 16.41
N ASP A 471 -14.31 -14.46 16.00
CA ASP A 471 -13.02 -14.53 15.32
C ASP A 471 -13.08 -13.93 13.91
N ASP A 472 -14.19 -14.09 13.18
CA ASP A 472 -14.37 -13.43 11.89
C ASP A 472 -14.48 -11.91 12.06
N TYR A 473 -15.22 -11.43 13.06
CA TYR A 473 -15.28 -9.99 13.39
C TYR A 473 -13.89 -9.44 13.73
N ARG A 474 -13.11 -10.18 14.53
CA ARG A 474 -11.74 -9.80 14.89
C ARG A 474 -10.87 -9.73 13.64
N TYR A 475 -10.93 -10.76 12.79
CA TYR A 475 -10.19 -10.81 11.53
C TYR A 475 -10.54 -9.65 10.61
N VAL A 476 -11.83 -9.46 10.32
CA VAL A 476 -12.33 -8.39 9.43
C VAL A 476 -11.87 -7.02 9.93
N ALA A 477 -12.05 -6.75 11.23
CA ALA A 477 -11.63 -5.50 11.83
C ALA A 477 -10.12 -5.28 11.70
N ALA A 478 -9.30 -6.26 12.12
CA ALA A 478 -7.84 -6.18 12.06
C ALA A 478 -7.32 -6.03 10.62
N HIS A 479 -8.05 -6.56 9.64
CA HIS A 479 -7.74 -6.47 8.22
C HIS A 479 -8.55 -5.37 7.53
N THR A 480 -8.73 -4.22 8.18
CA THR A 480 -9.33 -3.05 7.52
C THR A 480 -8.32 -2.45 6.53
N PRO A 481 -8.59 -2.46 5.21
CA PRO A 481 -7.60 -2.10 4.20
C PRO A 481 -7.03 -0.69 4.37
N GLY A 482 -5.70 -0.59 4.40
CA GLY A 482 -4.96 0.67 4.49
C GLY A 482 -4.72 1.19 5.91
N LEU A 483 -5.19 0.51 6.96
CA LEU A 483 -4.93 0.89 8.35
C LEU A 483 -3.84 0.03 8.98
N ARG A 484 -3.04 0.62 9.86
CA ARG A 484 -2.11 -0.12 10.74
C ARG A 484 -2.81 -0.37 12.08
N ILE A 485 -3.44 -1.53 12.21
CA ILE A 485 -4.13 -1.94 13.44
C ILE A 485 -3.18 -2.82 14.25
N GLY A 486 -2.86 -2.39 15.46
CA GLY A 486 -1.97 -3.13 16.37
C GLY A 486 -2.71 -4.25 17.07
N ARG A 487 -3.97 -4.02 17.47
CA ARG A 487 -4.74 -5.03 18.18
C ARG A 487 -6.25 -4.87 18.02
N THR A 488 -6.96 -5.98 18.14
CA THR A 488 -8.42 -6.00 18.14
C THR A 488 -8.96 -6.94 19.20
N ASN A 489 -10.08 -6.56 19.82
CA ASN A 489 -10.86 -7.43 20.69
C ASN A 489 -12.33 -7.41 20.26
N VAL A 490 -13.04 -8.52 20.48
CA VAL A 490 -14.46 -8.64 20.13
C VAL A 490 -15.19 -9.25 21.31
N LEU A 491 -16.22 -8.54 21.77
CA LEU A 491 -17.11 -8.96 22.84
C LEU A 491 -18.50 -9.19 22.25
N VAL A 492 -19.20 -10.22 22.74
CA VAL A 492 -20.55 -10.54 22.32
C VAL A 492 -21.42 -10.71 23.56
N GLU A 493 -22.32 -9.76 23.80
CA GLU A 493 -23.19 -9.72 24.98
C GLU A 493 -24.63 -9.45 24.54
N ASP A 494 -25.58 -10.30 24.96
CA ASP A 494 -27.02 -10.15 24.68
C ASP A 494 -27.40 -9.88 23.20
N GLY A 495 -26.56 -10.31 22.26
CA GLY A 495 -26.75 -10.11 20.81
C GLY A 495 -26.20 -8.78 20.27
N GLU A 496 -25.51 -8.00 21.10
CA GLU A 496 -24.72 -6.85 20.72
C GLU A 496 -23.24 -7.25 20.62
N ILE A 497 -22.56 -6.74 19.58
CA ILE A 497 -21.18 -7.08 19.25
C ILE A 497 -20.36 -5.80 19.38
N THR A 498 -19.41 -5.80 20.31
CA THR A 498 -18.49 -4.66 20.50
C THR A 498 -17.13 -5.04 19.97
N VAL A 499 -16.67 -4.33 18.95
CA VAL A 499 -15.33 -4.47 18.37
C VAL A 499 -14.46 -3.35 18.91
N VAL A 500 -13.47 -3.69 19.72
CA VAL A 500 -12.47 -2.74 20.23
C VAL A 500 -11.26 -2.79 19.31
N VAL A 501 -10.83 -1.65 18.79
CA VAL A 501 -9.65 -1.54 17.93
C VAL A 501 -8.59 -0.63 18.54
N VAL A 502 -7.35 -1.10 18.57
CA VAL A 502 -6.18 -0.36 19.03
C VAL A 502 -5.29 -0.14 17.81
N PRO A 503 -5.02 1.11 17.42
CA PRO A 503 -4.06 1.39 16.38
C PRO A 503 -2.69 0.79 16.71
N PHE A 504 -1.92 0.49 15.67
CA PHE A 504 -0.50 0.28 15.88
C PHE A 504 0.11 1.61 16.33
N ALA A 505 1.02 1.54 17.29
CA ALA A 505 1.83 2.69 17.66
C ALA A 505 3.24 2.23 18.04
N PRO A 506 4.24 3.12 17.89
CA PRO A 506 5.59 2.86 18.35
C PRO A 506 5.67 2.61 19.88
N PRO A 507 6.72 1.96 20.38
CA PRO A 507 6.82 1.57 21.80
C PRO A 507 6.82 2.72 22.81
N ASP A 508 7.15 3.94 22.38
CA ASP A 508 7.11 5.14 23.20
C ASP A 508 5.70 5.73 23.37
N VAL A 509 4.71 5.23 22.62
CA VAL A 509 3.30 5.63 22.73
C VAL A 509 2.55 4.63 23.61
N GLY A 510 2.48 4.93 24.91
CA GLY A 510 1.84 4.05 25.89
C GLY A 510 0.30 3.94 25.78
N THR A 511 -0.36 4.90 25.15
CA THR A 511 -1.83 4.93 24.98
C THR A 511 -2.27 5.19 23.54
N PRO A 512 -2.18 4.18 22.65
CA PRO A 512 -2.63 4.34 21.27
C PRO A 512 -4.15 4.54 21.17
N GLU A 513 -4.58 5.73 20.76
CA GLU A 513 -6.00 6.07 20.60
C GLU A 513 -6.40 6.15 19.12
N PRO A 514 -7.45 5.43 18.68
CA PRO A 514 -7.93 5.54 17.31
C PRO A 514 -8.70 6.85 17.12
N SER A 515 -8.38 7.58 16.04
CA SER A 515 -9.15 8.75 15.64
C SER A 515 -10.55 8.38 15.12
N GLU A 516 -11.42 9.38 14.99
CA GLU A 516 -12.75 9.18 14.40
C GLU A 516 -12.69 8.74 12.93
N GLY A 517 -11.69 9.19 12.17
CA GLY A 517 -11.45 8.70 10.80
C GLY A 517 -11.14 7.21 10.80
N PHE A 518 -10.26 6.78 11.71
CA PHE A 518 -9.87 5.37 11.86
C PHE A 518 -11.07 4.49 12.25
N LEU A 519 -11.81 4.89 13.28
CA LEU A 519 -13.02 4.18 13.70
C LEU A 519 -14.07 4.15 12.58
N ARG A 520 -14.25 5.24 11.83
CA ARG A 520 -15.18 5.29 10.68
C ARG A 520 -14.79 4.29 9.60
N ALA A 521 -13.51 4.18 9.27
CA ALA A 521 -13.02 3.24 8.27
C ALA A 521 -13.27 1.79 8.71
N VAL A 522 -12.96 1.44 9.97
CA VAL A 522 -13.26 0.11 10.52
C VAL A 522 -14.77 -0.15 10.56
N ARG A 523 -15.58 0.81 11.02
CA ARG A 523 -17.06 0.70 11.03
C ARG A 523 -17.63 0.41 9.65
N ARG A 524 -17.15 1.11 8.62
CA ARG A 524 -17.56 0.88 7.23
C ARG A 524 -17.18 -0.53 6.79
N HIS A 525 -15.94 -0.92 7.01
CA HIS A 525 -15.42 -2.21 6.58
C HIS A 525 -16.14 -3.38 7.26
N VAL A 526 -16.32 -3.34 8.57
CA VAL A 526 -17.11 -4.34 9.31
C VAL A 526 -18.58 -4.28 8.92
N GLY A 527 -19.14 -3.08 8.75
CA GLY A 527 -20.55 -2.86 8.43
C GLY A 527 -20.99 -3.44 7.08
N GLU A 528 -20.10 -3.44 6.08
CA GLU A 528 -20.34 -4.08 4.78
C GLU A 528 -20.28 -5.62 4.82
N ARG A 529 -19.72 -6.18 5.91
CA ARG A 529 -19.38 -7.62 6.01
C ARG A 529 -20.11 -8.34 7.14
N LYS A 530 -20.82 -7.61 8.02
CA LYS A 530 -21.65 -8.16 9.10
C LYS A 530 -22.94 -8.81 8.57
N LEU A 531 -23.59 -9.60 9.42
CA LEU A 531 -24.96 -10.05 9.16
C LEU A 531 -25.95 -8.88 9.32
N LEU A 532 -27.04 -8.90 8.54
CA LEU A 532 -28.02 -7.81 8.50
C LEU A 532 -28.64 -7.48 9.87
N SER A 533 -28.82 -8.49 10.73
CA SER A 533 -29.42 -8.35 12.06
C SER A 533 -28.44 -7.93 13.15
N ASP A 534 -27.14 -8.03 12.89
CA ASP A 534 -26.14 -7.86 13.94
C ASP A 534 -26.01 -6.37 14.29
N ARG A 535 -26.06 -6.08 15.59
CA ARG A 535 -25.78 -4.76 16.15
C ARG A 535 -24.32 -4.73 16.53
N VAL A 536 -23.55 -3.95 15.78
CA VAL A 536 -22.10 -3.91 15.89
C VAL A 536 -21.68 -2.49 16.18
N ASP A 537 -21.00 -2.30 17.30
CA ASP A 537 -20.37 -1.05 17.68
C ASP A 537 -18.85 -1.22 17.61
N VAL A 538 -18.17 -0.25 16.99
CA VAL A 538 -16.71 -0.23 16.90
C VAL A 538 -16.20 0.97 17.68
N ILE A 539 -15.34 0.69 18.66
CA ILE A 539 -14.83 1.66 19.64
C ILE A 539 -13.32 1.53 19.81
N GLY A 540 -12.69 2.58 20.35
CA GLY A 540 -11.33 2.50 20.87
C GLY A 540 -11.28 1.86 22.26
N PRO A 541 -10.08 1.49 22.75
CA PRO A 541 -9.92 0.98 24.10
C PRO A 541 -10.20 2.08 25.12
N ARG A 542 -10.66 1.68 26.30
CA ARG A 542 -10.73 2.58 27.45
C ARG A 542 -9.48 2.39 28.32
N TYR A 543 -8.69 3.44 28.49
CA TYR A 543 -7.49 3.39 29.31
C TYR A 543 -7.79 3.66 30.78
N VAL A 544 -7.36 2.73 31.64
CA VAL A 544 -7.40 2.80 33.10
C VAL A 544 -6.04 3.28 33.58
N GLY A 545 -6.00 4.51 34.09
CA GLY A 545 -4.79 5.14 34.61
C GLY A 545 -4.27 4.45 35.86
N LEU A 546 -2.96 4.15 35.89
CA LEU A 546 -2.25 3.54 37.00
C LEU A 546 -1.24 4.54 37.58
N GLU A 547 -1.34 4.78 38.89
CA GLU A 547 -0.28 5.42 39.68
C GLU A 547 0.38 4.33 40.53
N ILE A 548 1.68 4.13 40.34
CA ILE A 548 2.43 3.06 41.00
C ILE A 548 3.53 3.64 41.87
N SER A 549 3.55 3.26 43.14
CA SER A 549 4.62 3.61 44.07
C SER A 549 5.45 2.38 44.42
N VAL A 550 6.76 2.46 44.19
CA VAL A 550 7.70 1.36 44.43
C VAL A 550 8.69 1.77 45.51
N ALA A 551 8.70 1.04 46.63
CA ALA A 551 9.66 1.24 47.73
C ALA A 551 10.56 0.02 47.91
N GLY A 552 11.84 0.25 48.21
CA GLY A 552 12.81 -0.84 48.26
C GLY A 552 14.26 -0.39 48.37
N ARG A 553 15.14 -1.16 47.72
CA ARG A 553 16.57 -0.91 47.67
C ARG A 553 17.11 -1.12 46.27
N ALA A 554 17.85 -0.13 45.77
CA ALA A 554 18.61 -0.22 44.52
C ALA A 554 20.02 -0.77 44.78
N ARG A 555 20.62 -1.44 43.78
CA ARG A 555 22.00 -1.91 43.87
C ARG A 555 22.98 -0.73 43.85
N ALA A 556 24.10 -0.86 44.57
CA ALA A 556 25.04 0.25 44.81
C ALA A 556 25.61 0.90 43.53
N ARG A 557 25.75 0.15 42.42
CA ARG A 557 26.20 0.70 41.13
C ARG A 557 25.22 1.68 40.48
N TYR A 558 23.95 1.67 40.89
CA TYR A 558 22.90 2.59 40.44
C TYR A 558 22.69 3.77 41.41
N ALA A 559 23.68 4.03 42.29
CA ALA A 559 23.62 5.13 43.23
C ALA A 559 23.58 6.53 42.58
N GLY A 560 24.01 6.63 41.32
CA GLY A 560 23.99 7.85 40.52
C GLY A 560 22.67 8.13 39.79
N GLY A 561 21.63 7.31 39.97
CA GLY A 561 20.33 7.43 39.29
C GLY A 561 20.10 6.35 38.22
N GLY A 562 18.99 6.45 37.49
CA GLY A 562 18.62 5.56 36.38
C GLY A 562 17.85 4.30 36.80
N HIS A 563 17.76 4.02 38.10
CA HIS A 563 16.90 2.96 38.61
C HIS A 563 15.41 3.34 38.51
N ASP A 564 15.10 4.62 38.66
CA ASP A 564 13.78 5.22 38.50
C ASP A 564 13.27 5.05 37.06
N VAL A 565 14.10 5.40 36.07
CA VAL A 565 13.80 5.18 34.64
C VAL A 565 13.65 3.69 34.35
N ALA A 566 14.57 2.84 34.82
CA ALA A 566 14.49 1.40 34.58
C ALA A 566 13.23 0.75 35.16
N VAL A 567 12.80 1.18 36.36
CA VAL A 567 11.55 0.70 36.98
C VAL A 567 10.35 1.17 36.18
N ARG A 568 10.32 2.46 35.80
CA ARG A 568 9.24 3.03 35.00
C ARG A 568 9.09 2.31 33.67
N THR A 569 10.16 2.20 32.89
CA THR A 569 10.17 1.51 31.59
C THR A 569 9.73 0.06 31.74
N ALA A 570 10.20 -0.67 32.74
CA ALA A 570 9.82 -2.06 32.94
C ALA A 570 8.32 -2.25 33.24
N ILE A 571 7.71 -1.31 33.95
CA ILE A 571 6.27 -1.30 34.23
C ILE A 571 5.49 -0.92 32.98
N GLU A 572 5.88 0.17 32.30
CA GLU A 572 5.25 0.64 31.06
C GLU A 572 5.26 -0.45 29.98
N GLU A 573 6.40 -1.09 29.74
CA GLU A 573 6.52 -2.23 28.83
C GLU A 573 5.64 -3.40 29.24
N PHE A 574 5.56 -3.71 30.54
CA PHE A 574 4.84 -4.89 31.03
C PHE A 574 3.33 -4.78 30.81
N VAL A 575 2.75 -3.60 31.05
CA VAL A 575 1.31 -3.34 30.86
C VAL A 575 0.99 -2.73 29.49
N HIS A 576 1.98 -2.63 28.59
CA HIS A 576 1.81 -1.99 27.28
C HIS A 576 0.72 -2.70 26.46
N PRO A 577 -0.21 -1.96 25.82
CA PRO A 577 -1.35 -2.54 25.10
C PRO A 577 -0.96 -3.41 23.90
N LEU A 578 0.21 -3.14 23.30
CA LEU A 578 0.73 -3.85 22.12
C LEU A 578 1.95 -4.74 22.38
N MET A 579 2.69 -4.50 23.47
CA MET A 579 4.02 -5.11 23.69
C MET A 579 4.13 -5.82 25.06
N GLY A 580 3.16 -5.61 25.95
CA GLY A 580 3.09 -6.23 27.26
C GLY A 580 2.84 -7.73 27.22
N ASP A 581 2.80 -8.33 28.41
CA ASP A 581 2.50 -9.77 28.60
C ASP A 581 3.30 -10.72 27.68
N GLY A 582 4.63 -10.54 27.63
CA GLY A 582 5.50 -11.41 26.83
C GLY A 582 5.55 -11.10 25.33
N GLY A 583 4.98 -9.96 24.90
CA GLY A 583 5.07 -9.45 23.52
C GLY A 583 3.75 -9.44 22.76
N ASP A 584 2.68 -10.00 23.33
CA ASP A 584 1.35 -10.08 22.70
C ASP A 584 0.42 -8.90 23.10
N GLY A 585 0.91 -8.00 23.97
CA GLY A 585 0.15 -6.89 24.53
C GLY A 585 -0.70 -7.30 25.73
N TRP A 586 -0.79 -6.42 26.75
CA TRP A 586 -1.53 -6.71 27.98
C TRP A 586 -3.00 -7.08 27.70
N PRO A 587 -3.52 -8.27 28.08
CA PRO A 587 -4.83 -8.73 27.62
C PRO A 587 -5.99 -7.86 28.13
N PHE A 588 -6.97 -7.62 27.26
CA PHE A 588 -8.22 -6.93 27.61
C PHE A 588 -8.94 -7.63 28.76
N GLY A 589 -9.48 -6.86 29.71
CA GLY A 589 -10.19 -7.41 30.88
C GLY A 589 -9.29 -8.13 31.90
N HIS A 590 -8.00 -8.32 31.61
CA HIS A 590 -7.11 -9.08 32.48
C HIS A 590 -6.77 -8.29 33.75
N THR A 591 -6.85 -8.99 34.88
CA THR A 591 -6.57 -8.42 36.20
C THR A 591 -5.07 -8.27 36.39
N LEU A 592 -4.61 -7.09 36.80
CA LEU A 592 -3.22 -6.86 37.18
C LEU A 592 -3.03 -7.20 38.65
N HIS A 593 -2.14 -8.13 38.96
CA HIS A 593 -1.80 -8.49 40.33
C HIS A 593 -0.50 -7.80 40.77
N ARG A 594 -0.49 -7.24 41.99
CA ARG A 594 0.69 -6.61 42.59
C ARG A 594 1.89 -7.55 42.61
N SER A 595 1.69 -8.85 42.80
CA SER A 595 2.77 -9.85 42.76
C SER A 595 3.49 -9.87 41.41
N GLU A 596 2.77 -9.70 40.30
CA GLU A 596 3.36 -9.69 38.96
C GLU A 596 4.28 -8.48 38.77
N LEU A 597 3.86 -7.30 39.25
CA LEU A 597 4.72 -6.12 39.28
C LEU A 597 5.94 -6.30 40.18
N VAL A 598 5.75 -6.90 41.37
CA VAL A 598 6.86 -7.18 42.29
C VAL A 598 7.90 -8.07 41.63
N ASP A 599 7.46 -9.16 40.99
CA ASP A 599 8.35 -10.11 40.32
C ASP A 599 9.08 -9.43 39.14
N ARG A 600 8.34 -8.70 38.29
CA ARG A 600 8.90 -7.96 37.15
C ARG A 600 9.94 -6.93 37.57
N ILE A 601 9.68 -6.20 38.66
CA ILE A 601 10.61 -5.18 39.18
C ILE A 601 11.81 -5.84 39.87
N ALA A 602 11.60 -6.93 40.61
CA ALA A 602 12.67 -7.64 41.32
C ALA A 602 13.72 -8.24 40.38
N ASP A 603 13.31 -8.61 39.16
CA ASP A 603 14.19 -9.14 38.12
C ASP A 603 15.12 -8.08 37.50
N LEU A 604 14.85 -6.79 37.71
CA LEU A 604 15.67 -5.73 37.15
C LEU A 604 17.07 -5.71 37.77
N ASP A 605 18.08 -5.56 36.91
CA ASP A 605 19.48 -5.50 37.32
C ASP A 605 19.77 -4.31 38.26
N ALA A 606 18.91 -3.29 38.24
CA ALA A 606 18.95 -2.12 39.11
C ALA A 606 18.49 -2.39 40.55
N ILE A 607 17.71 -3.44 40.79
CA ILE A 607 16.98 -3.66 42.05
C ILE A 607 17.68 -4.73 42.91
N ASP A 608 17.96 -4.40 44.18
CA ASP A 608 18.46 -5.36 45.18
C ASP A 608 17.29 -6.04 45.90
N ARG A 609 16.26 -5.25 46.25
CA ARG A 609 15.08 -5.75 46.94
C ARG A 609 13.89 -4.82 46.75
N VAL A 610 12.73 -5.39 46.46
CA VAL A 610 11.43 -4.71 46.55
C VAL A 610 10.88 -4.90 47.97
N SER A 611 10.47 -3.82 48.63
CA SER A 611 9.88 -3.85 49.98
C SER A 611 8.37 -3.69 49.92
N GLU A 612 7.88 -2.80 49.06
CA GLU A 612 6.47 -2.48 48.92
C GLU A 612 6.19 -1.96 47.52
N VAL A 613 5.06 -2.38 46.95
CA VAL A 613 4.49 -1.82 45.72
C VAL A 613 3.06 -1.45 46.04
N THR A 614 2.68 -0.20 45.80
CA THR A 614 1.29 0.28 45.93
C THR A 614 0.78 0.67 44.57
N ILE A 615 -0.44 0.28 44.26
CA ILE A 615 -1.11 0.57 42.99
C ILE A 615 -2.38 1.34 43.32
N THR A 616 -2.54 2.50 42.71
CA THR A 616 -3.80 3.24 42.65
C THR A 616 -4.26 3.22 41.20
N ALA A 617 -5.55 2.99 40.97
CA ALA A 617 -6.12 2.96 39.62
C ALA A 617 -7.28 3.94 39.51
N HIS A 618 -7.34 4.65 38.39
CA HIS A 618 -8.37 5.63 38.05
C HIS A 618 -9.18 5.16 36.83
N GLY A 619 -10.36 5.75 36.61
CA GLY A 619 -11.18 5.39 35.45
C GLY A 619 -11.95 4.08 35.65
N GLY A 620 -12.63 3.89 36.78
CA GLY A 620 -13.65 2.85 36.94
C GLY A 620 -13.14 1.41 37.13
N ALA A 621 -11.85 1.23 37.37
CA ALA A 621 -11.31 -0.07 37.82
C ALA A 621 -11.76 -0.42 39.25
N THR A 622 -11.85 -1.71 39.53
CA THR A 622 -12.06 -2.20 40.91
C THR A 622 -10.72 -2.63 41.49
N VAL A 623 -10.32 -1.99 42.59
CA VAL A 623 -9.09 -2.33 43.32
C VAL A 623 -9.45 -3.15 44.56
N ASP A 624 -8.94 -4.38 44.64
CA ASP A 624 -9.16 -5.30 45.77
C ASP A 624 -7.84 -5.98 46.16
N ASP A 625 -7.46 -5.86 47.44
CA ASP A 625 -6.28 -6.46 48.08
C ASP A 625 -5.06 -6.69 47.16
N GLY A 626 -4.57 -5.62 46.52
CA GLY A 626 -3.38 -5.69 45.65
C GLY A 626 -3.64 -6.23 44.24
N SER A 627 -4.90 -6.30 43.80
CA SER A 627 -5.29 -6.57 42.41
C SER A 627 -6.09 -5.41 41.83
N VAL A 628 -5.90 -5.13 40.54
CA VAL A 628 -6.65 -4.12 39.79
C VAL A 628 -7.40 -4.81 38.68
N ARG A 629 -8.74 -4.76 38.73
CA ARG A 629 -9.64 -5.38 37.76
C ARG A 629 -10.21 -4.33 36.83
N ILE A 630 -10.20 -4.63 35.53
CA ILE A 630 -10.74 -3.80 34.46
C ILE A 630 -11.78 -4.60 33.68
N ASP A 631 -12.64 -3.93 32.91
CA ASP A 631 -13.59 -4.62 32.01
C ASP A 631 -12.93 -5.07 30.71
N ASP A 632 -13.66 -5.91 29.96
CA ASP A 632 -13.18 -6.57 28.74
C ASP A 632 -12.98 -5.62 27.55
N THR A 633 -13.29 -4.32 27.69
CA THR A 633 -13.00 -3.27 26.69
C THR A 633 -11.86 -2.35 27.08
N SER A 634 -11.31 -2.55 28.29
CA SER A 634 -10.32 -1.65 28.89
C SER A 634 -8.91 -2.23 28.88
N LEU A 635 -7.94 -1.32 28.89
CA LEU A 635 -6.51 -1.58 29.02
C LEU A 635 -5.90 -0.66 30.08
N PHE A 636 -4.68 -0.93 30.52
CA PHE A 636 -3.98 -0.07 31.48
C PHE A 636 -3.17 1.03 30.77
N ALA A 637 -3.06 2.17 31.43
CA ALA A 637 -2.15 3.26 31.06
C ALA A 637 -1.37 3.67 32.31
N VAL A 638 -0.04 3.80 32.21
CA VAL A 638 0.77 4.24 33.34
C VAL A 638 0.78 5.77 33.36
N GLU A 639 0.18 6.37 34.39
CA GLU A 639 0.13 7.83 34.55
C GLU A 639 1.32 8.35 35.35
N ASP A 640 1.69 7.65 36.43
CA ASP A 640 2.85 8.00 37.26
C ASP A 640 3.54 6.76 37.86
N VAL A 641 4.86 6.85 37.97
CA VAL A 641 5.68 5.87 38.68
C VAL A 641 6.60 6.60 39.65
N THR A 642 6.27 6.55 40.94
CA THR A 642 7.10 7.12 41.99
C THR A 642 7.99 6.05 42.62
N THR A 643 9.31 6.27 42.62
CA THR A 643 10.28 5.35 43.23
C THR A 643 10.89 5.92 44.52
N ASN A 644 10.87 5.12 45.59
CA ASN A 644 11.50 5.44 46.88
C ASN A 644 12.48 4.31 47.26
N LEU A 645 13.65 4.33 46.61
CA LEU A 645 14.67 3.29 46.77
C LEU A 645 15.83 3.80 47.62
N SER A 646 16.12 3.06 48.70
CA SER A 646 17.34 3.28 49.48
C SER A 646 18.57 2.71 48.77
N ILE A 647 19.75 3.30 48.98
CA ILE A 647 21.03 2.78 48.48
C ILE A 647 21.88 2.37 49.68
N ARG A 648 22.45 1.17 49.64
CA ARG A 648 23.41 0.73 50.66
C ARG A 648 24.76 1.39 50.40
N THR A 649 25.05 2.50 51.07
CA THR A 649 26.43 2.98 51.22
C THR A 649 27.15 1.99 52.14
N GLY A 650 28.22 1.37 51.67
CA GLY A 650 29.01 0.48 52.50
C GLY A 650 29.53 1.25 53.73
N SER A 651 29.07 0.88 54.93
CA SER A 651 29.78 1.28 56.14
C SER A 651 31.11 0.54 56.18
N SER A 652 32.18 1.33 56.25
CA SER A 652 33.48 1.00 56.81
C SER A 652 33.42 -0.12 57.87
N ASP A 653 34.01 -1.27 57.55
CA ASP A 653 34.59 -2.13 58.59
C ASP A 653 36.03 -1.65 58.81
N GLY A 654 36.18 -0.86 59.86
CA GLY A 654 37.47 -0.56 60.45
C GLY A 654 37.82 -1.64 61.48
N GLY A 655 38.99 -2.25 61.29
CA GLY A 655 39.94 -2.62 62.35
C GLY A 655 39.48 -3.53 63.49
N GLY A 656 39.94 -4.78 63.43
CA GLY A 656 40.22 -5.66 64.56
C GLY A 656 41.34 -6.62 64.21
#